data_AF-A0A166N1S1-F1
#
_entry.id   AF-A0A166N1S1-F1
#
_cell.length_a   1.000
_cell.length_b   1.000
_cell.length_c   1.000
_cell.angle_alpha   90.00
_cell.angle_beta   90.00
_cell.angle_gamma   90.00
#
_symmetry.space_group_name_H-M   'P 1'
#
loop_
_entity.id
_entity.type
_entity.pdbx_description
1 polymer ?
#
loop_
_entity_poly.entity_id
_entity_poly.type
_entity_poly.pdbx_seq_one_letter_code
_entity_poly.pdbx_strand_id
1 'polypeptide(L)'
;MPEIKYHPVHDDIKGEQFDVFIAGSGPIGATYARLLVDRGYSVCMVDIGDVHDGHHPGAHLKNEIRFQKDIDAFVRVIQGALSTVSIPTSSMVLPTLDPAAYHVPPKGGKDGDAIITHGRNPKQELFDNLGAEAVTRCVGGMSTHWTCATPELIKGVERPQIFPSSDTNDKEEWEKLYKAAKYLIGTSDTQFNESIRHKIVFDALTNSKDFKGRGVKALPLACRRIGDGPYVRWHSAENIYGKDFFVKTPANGKGIFRLLHSTRCTKLYEKGGEIQLVEVRSLIKAMDKKNEEDSDFAIKARVYVIAAGAVATPQILANSEFGGLRRQETAGTKNVLIPSLGKYITEQPMAFCQIVLRQVDQVDKSEDGKDKDANGNVVVRPPWWTKAVADHQKAFPNDPIKMRVIGSPYQDPEPQVNIPVSKEFPWHAQIHRDAFSYGEAGPLVDARLVVDLRFFGMQHGVPENRIIFEDYRDTYGMPQATFHYLPTPDRAKQASDMMEDMMKAAHVLGGYLPGSNPQFMTPGLALHLGGSIRLGHEGEKSETVADYNSRVWNTKNLYVAGNGTIPTAFAGNPTLTSICFAIRSASAIHDYLKSPGHVNVPGPYLPTASAEKYRTPQEFKVRETVQDPTIKATTDEWLKWVKDDDPHVTLRDLSDSVFA
;
A
#
# COMPACT_ATOMS: atom_id res chain seq x y z
N MET A 1 26.34 -3.06 -22.77
CA MET A 1 25.98 -2.59 -21.42
C MET A 1 26.69 -1.27 -21.21
N PRO A 2 26.06 -0.27 -20.57
CA PRO A 2 26.73 1.00 -20.29
C PRO A 2 27.91 0.80 -19.33
N GLU A 3 28.91 1.68 -19.40
CA GLU A 3 30.04 1.74 -18.46
C GLU A 3 29.57 2.37 -17.13
N ILE A 4 28.68 1.68 -16.41
CA ILE A 4 28.22 2.10 -15.07
C ILE A 4 29.05 1.34 -14.04
N LYS A 5 29.69 2.08 -13.13
CA LYS A 5 30.46 1.52 -12.01
C LYS A 5 29.56 0.73 -11.05
N TYR A 6 30.08 -0.34 -10.48
CA TYR A 6 29.34 -1.07 -9.44
C TYR A 6 29.22 -0.26 -8.16
N HIS A 7 28.09 -0.41 -7.46
CA HIS A 7 27.88 0.21 -6.17
C HIS A 7 28.82 -0.41 -5.11
N PRO A 8 29.44 0.38 -4.20
CA PRO A 8 30.33 -0.14 -3.15
C PRO A 8 29.71 -1.17 -2.21
N VAL A 9 28.37 -1.28 -2.17
CA VAL A 9 27.65 -2.32 -1.40
C VAL A 9 28.06 -3.75 -1.79
N HIS A 10 28.64 -3.96 -2.98
CA HIS A 10 29.20 -5.25 -3.37
C HIS A 10 30.39 -5.68 -2.50
N ASP A 11 31.09 -4.75 -1.84
CA ASP A 11 32.19 -5.08 -0.93
C ASP A 11 31.71 -5.91 0.28
N ASP A 12 30.45 -5.74 0.70
CA ASP A 12 29.83 -6.54 1.77
C ASP A 12 29.70 -8.03 1.42
N ILE A 13 29.71 -8.34 0.12
CA ILE A 13 29.65 -9.70 -0.42
C ILE A 13 30.91 -10.02 -1.24
N LYS A 14 32.05 -9.43 -0.87
CA LYS A 14 33.38 -9.70 -1.46
C LYS A 14 33.44 -9.48 -2.97
N GLY A 15 32.66 -8.53 -3.50
CA GLY A 15 32.60 -8.22 -4.92
C GLY A 15 31.74 -9.20 -5.74
N GLU A 16 31.06 -10.16 -5.11
CA GLU A 16 30.13 -11.07 -5.78
C GLU A 16 28.80 -10.35 -6.12
N GLN A 17 27.90 -11.04 -6.84
CA GLN A 17 26.54 -10.54 -7.08
C GLN A 17 25.60 -10.98 -5.94
N PHE A 18 24.61 -10.15 -5.61
CA PHE A 18 23.58 -10.54 -4.64
C PHE A 18 22.72 -11.69 -5.17
N ASP A 19 22.09 -12.45 -4.29
CA ASP A 19 21.05 -13.39 -4.72
C ASP A 19 19.81 -12.63 -5.18
N VAL A 20 19.43 -11.56 -4.47
CA VAL A 20 18.20 -10.82 -4.72
C VAL A 20 18.42 -9.32 -4.62
N PHE A 21 17.95 -8.59 -5.61
CA PHE A 21 17.75 -7.14 -5.56
C PHE A 21 16.27 -6.81 -5.36
N ILE A 22 15.96 -5.84 -4.51
CA ILE A 22 14.59 -5.36 -4.27
C ILE A 22 14.53 -3.83 -4.41
N ALA A 23 13.65 -3.30 -5.26
CA ALA A 23 13.35 -1.88 -5.31
C ALA A 23 12.05 -1.57 -4.55
N GLY A 24 12.13 -0.77 -3.49
CA GLY A 24 11.03 -0.37 -2.62
C GLY A 24 11.02 -1.15 -1.30
N SER A 25 10.95 -0.42 -0.18
CA SER A 25 11.03 -0.96 1.18
C SER A 25 9.70 -0.98 1.93
N GLY A 26 8.59 -0.73 1.23
CA GLY A 26 7.24 -0.86 1.77
C GLY A 26 6.90 -2.30 2.22
N PRO A 27 5.70 -2.55 2.77
CA PRO A 27 5.37 -3.83 3.40
C PRO A 27 5.49 -5.03 2.44
N ILE A 28 5.27 -4.81 1.15
CA ILE A 28 5.44 -5.85 0.13
C ILE A 28 6.93 -6.17 -0.08
N GLY A 29 7.79 -5.16 -0.25
CA GLY A 29 9.24 -5.36 -0.37
C GLY A 29 9.86 -5.97 0.88
N ALA A 30 9.39 -5.54 2.05
CA ALA A 30 9.75 -6.11 3.35
C ALA A 30 9.40 -7.60 3.45
N THR A 31 8.27 -8.03 2.86
CA THR A 31 7.86 -9.46 2.82
C THR A 31 8.87 -10.30 2.05
N TYR A 32 9.31 -9.86 0.86
CA TYR A 32 10.36 -10.56 0.11
C TYR A 32 11.67 -10.60 0.90
N ALA A 33 12.10 -9.46 1.44
CA ALA A 33 13.34 -9.38 2.19
C ALA A 33 13.31 -10.35 3.38
N ARG A 34 12.26 -10.30 4.21
CA ARG A 34 12.11 -11.17 5.37
C ARG A 34 12.23 -12.64 4.99
N LEU A 35 11.43 -13.08 4.01
CA LEU A 35 11.37 -14.48 3.64
C LEU A 35 12.67 -14.99 3.01
N LEU A 36 13.38 -14.16 2.24
CA LEU A 36 14.59 -14.57 1.52
C LEU A 36 15.84 -14.48 2.42
N VAL A 37 15.95 -13.45 3.26
CA VAL A 37 17.07 -13.31 4.21
C VAL A 37 17.02 -14.42 5.26
N ASP A 38 15.83 -14.79 5.76
CA ASP A 38 15.69 -15.91 6.70
C ASP A 38 16.13 -17.26 6.11
N ARG A 39 16.35 -17.35 4.78
CA ARG A 39 16.83 -18.54 4.06
C ARG A 39 18.32 -18.50 3.71
N GLY A 40 19.05 -17.51 4.20
CA GLY A 40 20.48 -17.38 3.92
C GLY A 40 20.80 -16.61 2.64
N TYR A 41 19.80 -16.10 1.91
CA TYR A 41 20.06 -15.35 0.67
C TYR A 41 20.57 -13.94 0.94
N SER A 42 21.54 -13.51 0.14
CA SER A 42 22.01 -12.13 0.14
C SER A 42 21.02 -11.22 -0.58
N VAL A 43 20.54 -10.19 0.11
CA VAL A 43 19.50 -9.28 -0.38
C VAL A 43 19.98 -7.83 -0.29
N CYS A 44 20.00 -7.15 -1.46
CA CYS A 44 20.20 -5.71 -1.54
C CYS A 44 18.86 -5.03 -1.87
N MET A 45 18.36 -4.23 -0.95
CA MET A 45 17.16 -3.43 -1.11
C MET A 45 17.51 -1.96 -1.29
N VAL A 46 16.80 -1.27 -2.17
CA VAL A 46 16.91 0.19 -2.33
C VAL A 46 15.57 0.85 -2.09
N ASP A 47 15.58 2.01 -1.44
CA ASP A 47 14.42 2.90 -1.35
C ASP A 47 14.81 4.31 -1.78
N ILE A 48 13.96 4.94 -2.57
CA ILE A 48 14.17 6.31 -3.04
C ILE A 48 14.05 7.32 -1.88
N GLY A 49 13.24 6.99 -0.88
CA GLY A 49 13.02 7.81 0.31
C GLY A 49 14.05 7.58 1.40
N ASP A 50 14.05 8.49 2.38
CA ASP A 50 14.93 8.42 3.55
C ASP A 50 14.27 7.65 4.71
N VAL A 51 15.06 7.34 5.74
CA VAL A 51 14.59 6.78 7.00
C VAL A 51 14.03 7.90 7.88
N HIS A 52 12.76 7.81 8.29
CA HIS A 52 12.13 8.84 9.13
C HIS A 52 12.63 8.85 10.57
N ASP A 53 12.73 7.69 11.20
CA ASP A 53 13.29 7.53 12.53
C ASP A 53 14.51 6.60 12.47
N GLY A 54 15.65 7.05 12.98
CA GLY A 54 16.92 6.33 12.86
C GLY A 54 17.00 5.03 13.67
N HIS A 55 15.93 4.64 14.37
CA HIS A 55 15.93 3.52 15.32
C HIS A 55 15.10 2.34 14.84
N HIS A 56 14.02 2.59 14.11
CA HIS A 56 13.03 1.62 13.63
C HIS A 56 12.67 1.91 12.17
N PRO A 57 13.54 1.57 11.21
CA PRO A 57 13.29 1.85 9.80
C PRO A 57 11.94 1.28 9.32
N GLY A 58 11.09 2.17 8.81
CA GLY A 58 9.76 1.82 8.32
C GLY A 58 8.69 1.64 9.40
N ALA A 59 8.91 2.11 10.63
CA ALA A 59 7.91 2.08 11.69
C ALA A 59 6.70 2.98 11.40
N HIS A 60 5.58 2.63 12.01
CA HIS A 60 4.36 3.41 11.89
C HIS A 60 4.47 4.72 12.69
N LEU A 61 4.36 5.86 12.02
CA LEU A 61 4.56 7.19 12.64
C LEU A 61 3.49 7.49 13.70
N LYS A 62 2.26 6.97 13.54
CA LYS A 62 1.16 7.05 14.52
C LYS A 62 1.47 6.38 15.87
N ASN A 63 2.55 5.59 15.96
CA ASN A 63 2.97 4.98 17.23
C ASN A 63 3.58 6.00 18.19
N GLU A 64 3.96 7.20 17.73
CA GLU A 64 4.40 8.27 18.61
C GLU A 64 3.27 8.67 19.58
N ILE A 65 3.58 8.73 20.88
CA ILE A 65 2.58 8.96 21.94
C ILE A 65 1.75 10.22 21.69
N ARG A 66 2.35 11.28 21.11
CA ARG A 66 1.63 12.52 20.82
C ARG A 66 0.46 12.33 19.85
N PHE A 67 0.61 11.47 18.83
CA PHE A 67 -0.45 11.22 17.85
C PHE A 67 -1.55 10.31 18.39
N GLN A 68 -1.24 9.49 19.39
CA GLN A 68 -2.28 8.71 20.08
C GLN A 68 -3.06 9.55 21.09
N LYS A 69 -2.47 10.64 21.59
CA LYS A 69 -3.14 11.64 22.43
C LYS A 69 -3.93 12.67 21.60
N ASP A 70 -3.44 12.99 20.42
CA ASP A 70 -4.05 13.91 19.46
C ASP A 70 -3.99 13.28 18.05
N ILE A 71 -5.03 12.50 17.74
CA ILE A 71 -5.14 11.77 16.47
C ILE A 71 -5.32 12.72 15.28
N ASP A 72 -5.98 13.86 15.48
CA ASP A 72 -6.25 14.82 14.42
C ASP A 72 -4.95 15.48 13.94
N ALA A 73 -3.95 15.65 14.80
CA ALA A 73 -2.61 16.10 14.38
C ALA A 73 -1.91 15.14 13.39
N PHE A 74 -2.27 13.85 13.36
CA PHE A 74 -1.68 12.88 12.44
C PHE A 74 -2.14 13.08 10.98
N VAL A 75 -3.28 13.75 10.75
CA VAL A 75 -3.75 14.17 9.42
C VAL A 75 -2.66 14.91 8.65
N ARG A 76 -1.94 15.80 9.34
CA ARG A 76 -0.86 16.62 8.75
C ARG A 76 0.37 15.79 8.36
N VAL A 77 0.64 14.70 9.09
CA VAL A 77 1.71 13.76 8.73
C VAL A 77 1.38 13.07 7.43
N ILE A 78 0.14 12.62 7.27
CA ILE A 78 -0.33 11.97 6.03
C ILE A 78 -0.27 12.97 4.86
N GLN A 79 -0.81 14.18 5.03
CA GLN A 79 -0.76 15.22 4.00
C GLN A 79 0.68 15.55 3.56
N GLY A 80 1.62 15.65 4.52
CA GLY A 80 3.03 15.90 4.22
C GLY A 80 3.75 14.73 3.54
N ALA A 81 3.26 13.50 3.71
CA ALA A 81 3.85 12.29 3.13
C ALA A 81 3.32 11.95 1.73
N LEU A 82 2.17 12.49 1.33
CA LEU A 82 1.50 12.20 0.05
C LEU A 82 1.96 13.19 -1.04
N SER A 83 2.74 12.69 -2.00
CA SER A 83 3.12 13.41 -3.21
C SER A 83 2.16 13.07 -4.33
N THR A 84 1.29 14.01 -4.73
CA THR A 84 0.38 13.83 -5.88
C THR A 84 1.15 13.44 -7.14
N VAL A 85 0.62 12.47 -7.89
CA VAL A 85 1.31 11.84 -9.02
C VAL A 85 1.24 12.70 -10.28
N SER A 86 0.06 13.19 -10.63
CA SER A 86 -0.18 13.90 -11.89
C SER A 86 -1.12 15.09 -11.70
N ILE A 87 -0.54 16.29 -11.60
CA ILE A 87 -1.27 17.54 -11.40
C ILE A 87 -1.42 18.24 -12.75
N PRO A 88 -2.64 18.42 -13.30
CA PRO A 88 -2.81 19.08 -14.59
C PRO A 88 -2.41 20.56 -14.54
N THR A 89 -2.09 21.10 -15.72
CA THR A 89 -1.94 22.56 -15.88
C THR A 89 -3.25 23.29 -15.58
N SER A 90 -3.17 24.55 -15.16
CA SER A 90 -4.36 25.37 -14.90
C SER A 90 -4.21 26.72 -15.57
N SER A 91 -5.30 27.18 -16.17
CA SER A 91 -5.43 28.49 -16.79
C SER A 91 -5.95 29.56 -15.82
N MET A 92 -5.87 29.34 -14.50
CA MET A 92 -6.33 30.32 -13.52
C MET A 92 -5.61 31.66 -13.71
N VAL A 93 -6.32 32.59 -14.35
CA VAL A 93 -6.00 34.01 -14.32
C VAL A 93 -6.42 34.50 -12.93
N LEU A 94 -5.51 35.17 -12.23
CA LEU A 94 -5.82 35.90 -11.00
C LEU A 94 -6.09 37.37 -11.41
N PRO A 95 -7.34 37.73 -11.76
CA PRO A 95 -7.67 39.07 -12.27
C PRO A 95 -7.50 40.17 -11.22
N THR A 96 -7.32 39.79 -9.95
CA THR A 96 -7.11 40.68 -8.81
C THR A 96 -5.64 40.92 -8.48
N LEU A 97 -4.71 40.43 -9.31
CA LEU A 97 -3.30 40.79 -9.17
C LEU A 97 -3.11 42.30 -9.35
N ASP A 98 -2.16 42.87 -8.60
CA ASP A 98 -1.73 44.25 -8.76
C ASP A 98 -1.41 44.52 -10.25
N PRO A 99 -1.90 45.61 -10.87
CA PRO A 99 -1.62 45.92 -12.27
C PRO A 99 -0.13 46.03 -12.63
N ALA A 100 0.74 46.31 -11.66
CA ALA A 100 2.19 46.33 -11.84
C ALA A 100 2.83 44.93 -11.77
N ALA A 101 2.12 43.91 -11.28
CA ALA A 101 2.62 42.53 -11.24
C ALA A 101 2.68 41.93 -12.65
N TYR A 102 3.72 41.13 -12.89
CA TYR A 102 3.85 40.35 -14.12
C TYR A 102 2.70 39.35 -14.21
N HIS A 103 1.95 39.39 -15.31
CA HIS A 103 0.91 38.43 -15.64
C HIS A 103 1.22 37.81 -17.00
N VAL A 104 0.92 36.52 -17.16
CA VAL A 104 1.04 35.86 -18.47
C VAL A 104 -0.23 36.17 -19.27
N PRO A 105 -0.13 36.83 -20.44
CA PRO A 105 -1.29 37.08 -21.28
C PRO A 105 -1.85 35.75 -21.80
N PRO A 106 -3.18 35.58 -21.87
CA PRO A 106 -3.75 34.43 -22.57
C PRO A 106 -3.28 34.47 -24.03
N LYS A 107 -2.47 33.47 -24.44
CA LYS A 107 -2.02 33.37 -25.84
C LYS A 107 -3.20 32.97 -26.72
N GLY A 108 -3.33 33.65 -27.86
CA GLY A 108 -4.48 33.61 -28.76
C GLY A 108 -4.95 32.20 -29.15
N GLY A 109 -6.18 31.90 -28.76
CA GLY A 109 -6.95 30.69 -29.07
C GLY A 109 -8.16 30.68 -28.13
N LYS A 110 -9.30 30.11 -28.53
CA LYS A 110 -10.55 30.14 -27.73
C LYS A 110 -10.42 29.45 -26.36
N ASP A 111 -9.32 28.74 -26.13
CA ASP A 111 -8.88 28.15 -24.87
C ASP A 111 -7.39 28.48 -24.67
N GLY A 112 -7.06 29.59 -24.02
CA GLY A 112 -5.65 30.03 -23.87
C GLY A 112 -4.81 28.96 -23.17
N ASP A 113 -3.69 28.55 -23.79
CA ASP A 113 -2.81 27.49 -23.27
C ASP A 113 -2.43 27.74 -21.80
N ALA A 114 -2.73 26.77 -20.94
CA ALA A 114 -2.44 26.85 -19.51
C ALA A 114 -0.92 26.90 -19.25
N ILE A 115 -0.51 27.74 -18.28
CA ILE A 115 0.91 27.91 -17.93
C ILE A 115 1.40 26.66 -17.20
N ILE A 116 2.57 26.15 -17.60
CA ILE A 116 3.27 25.09 -16.87
C ILE A 116 3.96 25.72 -15.67
N THR A 117 3.45 25.43 -14.47
CA THR A 117 3.98 25.96 -13.20
C THR A 117 4.14 24.82 -12.19
N HIS A 118 5.06 24.98 -11.23
CA HIS A 118 5.15 24.15 -10.02
C HIS A 118 5.10 22.62 -10.23
N GLY A 119 5.76 22.09 -11.27
CA GLY A 119 5.81 20.64 -11.53
C GLY A 119 4.50 20.04 -12.08
N ARG A 120 3.57 20.88 -12.59
CA ARG A 120 2.35 20.42 -13.25
C ARG A 120 2.66 19.65 -14.55
N ASN A 121 1.87 18.62 -14.78
CA ASN A 121 1.86 17.76 -15.96
C ASN A 121 1.04 18.42 -17.09
N PRO A 122 1.66 18.91 -18.18
CA PRO A 122 0.96 19.48 -19.34
C PRO A 122 0.24 18.46 -20.23
N LYS A 123 0.45 17.16 -20.01
CA LYS A 123 -0.22 16.07 -20.73
C LYS A 123 -1.37 15.45 -19.95
N GLN A 124 -1.56 15.84 -18.69
CA GLN A 124 -2.68 15.39 -17.89
C GLN A 124 -3.90 16.22 -18.23
N GLU A 125 -4.92 15.58 -18.77
CA GLU A 125 -6.23 16.21 -18.91
C GLU A 125 -6.94 16.23 -17.55
N LEU A 126 -7.77 17.25 -17.34
CA LEU A 126 -8.49 17.43 -16.06
C LEU A 126 -9.53 16.35 -15.81
N PHE A 127 -10.19 15.86 -16.87
CA PHE A 127 -11.43 15.09 -16.78
C PHE A 127 -11.23 13.56 -16.75
N ASP A 128 -10.04 13.04 -17.11
CA ASP A 128 -9.71 11.62 -17.10
C ASP A 128 -8.51 11.31 -16.18
N ASN A 129 -8.47 12.00 -15.03
CA ASN A 129 -7.38 11.91 -14.06
C ASN A 129 -7.79 11.17 -12.78
N LEU A 130 -6.83 10.50 -12.15
CA LEU A 130 -6.87 10.20 -10.72
C LEU A 130 -6.23 11.35 -9.94
N GLY A 131 -6.95 12.47 -9.85
CA GLY A 131 -6.39 13.76 -9.40
C GLY A 131 -5.87 13.80 -7.96
N ALA A 132 -6.25 12.84 -7.13
CA ALA A 132 -5.75 12.70 -5.75
C ALA A 132 -4.81 11.49 -5.57
N GLU A 133 -4.53 10.72 -6.63
CA GLU A 133 -3.55 9.64 -6.55
C GLU A 133 -2.19 10.20 -6.16
N ALA A 134 -1.59 9.59 -5.16
CA ALA A 134 -0.37 10.06 -4.56
C ALA A 134 0.57 8.89 -4.24
N VAL A 135 1.85 9.20 -4.11
CA VAL A 135 2.88 8.25 -3.68
C VAL A 135 3.60 8.78 -2.44
N THR A 136 4.10 7.87 -1.62
CA THR A 136 4.94 8.19 -0.47
C THR A 136 6.32 7.59 -0.66
N ARG A 137 7.34 8.43 -0.46
CA ARG A 137 8.76 8.10 -0.65
C ARG A 137 9.47 8.20 0.68
N CYS A 138 9.51 7.09 1.41
CA CYS A 138 10.24 6.92 2.65
C CYS A 138 10.46 5.44 2.90
N VAL A 139 11.45 5.10 3.73
CA VAL A 139 11.61 3.71 4.16
C VAL A 139 10.33 3.24 4.85
N GLY A 140 9.77 2.11 4.41
CA GLY A 140 8.47 1.59 4.83
C GLY A 140 7.27 2.08 3.99
N GLY A 141 7.45 3.05 3.11
CA GLY A 141 6.42 3.57 2.19
C GLY A 141 5.13 4.01 2.91
N MET A 142 3.98 3.77 2.28
CA MET A 142 2.68 4.14 2.87
C MET A 142 2.35 3.40 4.17
N SER A 143 3.00 2.28 4.49
CA SER A 143 2.73 1.58 5.76
C SER A 143 3.16 2.39 7.00
N THR A 144 3.94 3.45 6.80
CA THR A 144 4.30 4.40 7.87
C THR A 144 3.11 5.23 8.38
N HIS A 145 2.03 5.31 7.59
CA HIS A 145 0.86 6.15 7.92
C HIS A 145 -0.50 5.59 7.48
N TRP A 146 -0.55 4.36 6.94
CA TRP A 146 -1.78 3.69 6.56
C TRP A 146 -2.74 3.44 7.75
N THR A 147 -3.98 3.09 7.45
CA THR A 147 -5.02 2.80 8.44
C THR A 147 -4.99 1.36 8.97
N CYS A 148 -4.02 0.55 8.52
CA CYS A 148 -3.82 -0.85 8.93
C CYS A 148 -4.99 -1.81 8.66
N ALA A 149 -6.00 -1.44 7.88
CA ALA A 149 -7.10 -2.34 7.51
C ALA A 149 -6.61 -3.47 6.59
N THR A 150 -6.83 -4.72 7.01
CA THR A 150 -6.37 -5.92 6.30
C THR A 150 -7.50 -6.94 6.12
N PRO A 151 -8.57 -6.62 5.37
CA PRO A 151 -9.60 -7.59 5.01
C PRO A 151 -9.06 -8.63 4.00
N GLU A 152 -9.70 -9.79 3.95
CA GLU A 152 -9.51 -10.73 2.84
C GLU A 152 -10.45 -10.34 1.69
N LEU A 153 -9.97 -10.42 0.45
CA LEU A 153 -10.85 -10.30 -0.73
C LEU A 153 -11.75 -11.53 -0.86
N ILE A 154 -13.01 -11.29 -1.23
CA ILE A 154 -14.04 -12.34 -1.22
C ILE A 154 -14.03 -13.17 -2.51
N LYS A 155 -14.01 -14.51 -2.36
CA LYS A 155 -14.06 -15.46 -3.49
C LYS A 155 -15.33 -15.26 -4.32
N GLY A 156 -15.18 -15.21 -5.64
CA GLY A 156 -16.30 -15.07 -6.58
C GLY A 156 -16.91 -13.67 -6.63
N VAL A 157 -16.27 -12.68 -5.97
CA VAL A 157 -16.63 -11.26 -6.06
C VAL A 157 -15.41 -10.44 -6.43
N GLU A 158 -14.33 -10.55 -5.63
CA GLU A 158 -13.14 -9.71 -5.73
C GLU A 158 -11.86 -10.52 -5.91
N ARG A 159 -11.78 -11.70 -5.28
CA ARG A 159 -10.54 -12.46 -5.18
C ARG A 159 -10.17 -13.08 -6.53
N PRO A 160 -8.96 -12.84 -7.05
CA PRO A 160 -8.50 -13.48 -8.29
C PRO A 160 -8.30 -14.99 -8.11
N GLN A 161 -8.40 -15.74 -9.21
CA GLN A 161 -8.20 -17.19 -9.22
C GLN A 161 -6.75 -17.50 -9.59
N ILE A 162 -6.02 -18.16 -8.68
CA ILE A 162 -4.65 -18.64 -8.93
C ILE A 162 -4.68 -19.95 -9.72
N PHE A 163 -5.63 -20.82 -9.41
CA PHE A 163 -5.78 -22.14 -10.02
C PHE A 163 -7.15 -22.30 -10.70
N PRO A 164 -7.30 -21.88 -11.98
CA PRO A 164 -8.59 -21.85 -12.67
C PRO A 164 -9.14 -23.25 -12.95
N SER A 165 -8.28 -24.26 -12.99
CA SER A 165 -8.66 -25.66 -13.24
C SER A 165 -9.03 -26.46 -11.98
N SER A 166 -8.84 -25.90 -10.78
CA SER A 166 -9.15 -26.59 -9.51
C SER A 166 -9.58 -25.60 -8.44
N ASP A 167 -10.89 -25.52 -8.20
CA ASP A 167 -11.49 -24.70 -7.16
C ASP A 167 -10.99 -25.08 -5.74
N THR A 168 -10.70 -26.36 -5.54
CA THR A 168 -10.11 -26.88 -4.29
C THR A 168 -8.70 -26.35 -4.08
N ASN A 169 -7.82 -26.45 -5.08
CA ASN A 169 -6.44 -25.98 -4.97
C ASN A 169 -6.40 -24.45 -4.81
N ASP A 170 -7.25 -23.72 -5.53
CA ASP A 170 -7.38 -22.26 -5.37
C ASP A 170 -7.80 -21.89 -3.96
N LYS A 171 -8.81 -22.57 -3.41
CA LYS A 171 -9.28 -22.34 -2.05
C LYS A 171 -8.16 -22.60 -1.02
N GLU A 172 -7.51 -23.76 -1.10
CA GLU A 172 -6.45 -24.14 -0.17
C GLU A 172 -5.25 -23.19 -0.22
N GLU A 173 -4.86 -22.76 -1.42
CA GLU A 173 -3.78 -21.78 -1.61
C GLU A 173 -4.11 -20.44 -0.95
N TRP A 174 -5.29 -19.88 -1.22
CA TRP A 174 -5.69 -18.60 -0.64
C TRP A 174 -5.82 -18.66 0.89
N GLU A 175 -6.37 -19.74 1.44
CA GLU A 175 -6.46 -19.93 2.89
C GLU A 175 -5.06 -19.97 3.54
N LYS A 176 -4.10 -20.65 2.90
CA LYS A 176 -2.70 -20.68 3.36
C LYS A 176 -2.04 -19.31 3.27
N LEU A 177 -2.17 -18.64 2.13
CA LEU A 177 -1.56 -17.33 1.90
C LEU A 177 -2.11 -16.26 2.84
N TYR A 178 -3.44 -16.16 3.00
CA TYR A 178 -4.02 -15.18 3.93
C TYR A 178 -3.65 -15.46 5.37
N LYS A 179 -3.60 -16.73 5.78
CA LYS A 179 -3.14 -17.09 7.13
C LYS A 179 -1.70 -16.65 7.37
N ALA A 180 -0.80 -16.89 6.42
CA ALA A 180 0.59 -16.48 6.51
C ALA A 180 0.74 -14.94 6.49
N ALA A 181 0.01 -14.26 5.59
CA ALA A 181 0.02 -12.80 5.49
C ALA A 181 -0.48 -12.13 6.77
N LYS A 182 -1.59 -12.62 7.35
CA LYS A 182 -2.15 -12.13 8.61
C LYS A 182 -1.18 -12.30 9.77
N TYR A 183 -0.48 -13.42 9.85
CA TYR A 183 0.56 -13.60 10.87
C TYR A 183 1.69 -12.61 10.66
N LEU A 184 2.22 -12.52 9.44
CA LEU A 184 3.40 -11.72 9.12
C LEU A 184 3.18 -10.22 9.39
N ILE A 185 2.00 -9.69 9.05
CA ILE A 185 1.64 -8.29 9.32
C ILE A 185 1.03 -8.09 10.72
N GLY A 186 0.67 -9.17 11.41
CA GLY A 186 0.04 -9.13 12.74
C GLY A 186 -1.41 -8.62 12.74
N THR A 187 -2.26 -9.13 11.85
CA THR A 187 -3.69 -8.81 11.80
C THR A 187 -4.44 -9.33 13.04
N SER A 188 -5.32 -8.50 13.60
CA SER A 188 -6.26 -8.85 14.65
C SER A 188 -7.59 -8.11 14.50
N ASP A 189 -8.68 -8.72 14.95
CA ASP A 189 -10.03 -8.17 14.99
C ASP A 189 -10.57 -8.00 16.42
N THR A 190 -9.71 -8.14 17.44
CA THR A 190 -10.11 -8.10 18.86
C THR A 190 -9.62 -6.88 19.62
N GLN A 191 -8.74 -6.06 19.02
CA GLN A 191 -8.01 -4.99 19.72
C GLN A 191 -8.91 -3.86 20.23
N PHE A 192 -10.17 -3.78 19.76
CA PHE A 192 -11.14 -2.73 20.12
C PHE A 192 -12.39 -3.29 20.84
N ASN A 193 -12.35 -4.55 21.30
CA ASN A 193 -13.50 -5.20 21.94
C ASN A 193 -13.97 -4.54 23.24
N GLU A 194 -13.08 -3.80 23.92
CA GLU A 194 -13.38 -3.07 25.15
C GLU A 194 -13.53 -1.55 24.92
N SER A 195 -13.86 -1.14 23.70
CA SER A 195 -14.30 0.23 23.40
C SER A 195 -15.82 0.36 23.52
N ILE A 196 -16.25 1.38 24.26
CA ILE A 196 -17.64 1.78 24.39
C ILE A 196 -18.19 2.20 23.04
N ARG A 197 -17.51 3.13 22.35
CA ARG A 197 -17.93 3.62 21.03
C ARG A 197 -17.98 2.51 19.98
N HIS A 198 -17.02 1.60 19.99
CA HIS A 198 -17.02 0.45 19.09
C HIS A 198 -18.28 -0.39 19.24
N LYS A 199 -18.68 -0.74 20.47
CA LYS A 199 -19.88 -1.54 20.69
C LYS A 199 -21.17 -0.78 20.40
N ILE A 200 -21.25 0.52 20.70
CA ILE A 200 -22.43 1.34 20.33
C ILE A 200 -22.68 1.22 18.82
N VAL A 201 -21.65 1.49 18.01
CA VAL A 201 -21.74 1.42 16.55
C VAL A 201 -22.03 -0.01 16.08
N PHE A 202 -21.32 -0.98 16.64
CA PHE A 202 -21.47 -2.39 16.27
C PHE A 202 -22.88 -2.92 16.55
N ASP A 203 -23.42 -2.68 17.75
CA ASP A 203 -24.75 -3.12 18.16
C ASP A 203 -25.84 -2.43 17.34
N ALA A 204 -25.72 -1.10 17.12
CA ALA A 204 -26.70 -0.32 16.37
C ALA A 204 -26.86 -0.83 14.93
N LEU A 205 -25.75 -1.12 14.24
CA LEU A 205 -25.77 -1.69 12.89
C LEU A 205 -26.25 -3.14 12.90
N THR A 206 -25.74 -3.98 13.81
CA THR A 206 -26.10 -5.41 13.86
C THR A 206 -27.59 -5.62 14.13
N ASN A 207 -28.19 -4.76 14.96
CA ASN A 207 -29.60 -4.84 15.34
C ASN A 207 -30.53 -4.06 14.39
N SER A 208 -29.98 -3.24 13.49
CA SER A 208 -30.79 -2.49 12.51
C SER A 208 -31.42 -3.43 11.48
N LYS A 209 -32.68 -3.15 11.12
CA LYS A 209 -33.40 -3.89 10.08
C LYS A 209 -32.65 -3.91 8.74
N ASP A 210 -31.99 -2.80 8.39
CA ASP A 210 -31.32 -2.64 7.09
C ASP A 210 -29.98 -3.39 7.01
N PHE A 211 -29.35 -3.65 8.16
CA PHE A 211 -28.01 -4.25 8.23
C PHE A 211 -27.96 -5.63 8.91
N LYS A 212 -29.09 -6.08 9.47
CA LYS A 212 -29.22 -7.43 10.02
C LYS A 212 -28.92 -8.48 8.95
N GLY A 213 -27.98 -9.38 9.25
CA GLY A 213 -27.56 -10.43 8.31
C GLY A 213 -26.51 -9.99 7.28
N ARG A 214 -26.04 -8.73 7.29
CA ARG A 214 -24.98 -8.22 6.40
C ARG A 214 -23.56 -8.61 6.83
N GLY A 215 -23.41 -9.38 7.91
CA GLY A 215 -22.09 -9.82 8.41
C GLY A 215 -21.26 -8.71 9.07
N VAL A 216 -21.91 -7.73 9.70
CA VAL A 216 -21.27 -6.67 10.51
C VAL A 216 -20.28 -7.31 11.50
N LYS A 217 -19.02 -6.87 11.47
CA LYS A 217 -17.94 -7.41 12.32
C LYS A 217 -16.87 -6.36 12.63
N ALA A 218 -15.98 -6.66 13.57
CA ALA A 218 -14.82 -5.81 13.84
C ALA A 218 -13.89 -5.74 12.62
N LEU A 219 -13.37 -4.55 12.31
CA LEU A 219 -12.39 -4.34 11.23
C LEU A 219 -11.11 -5.13 11.53
N PRO A 220 -10.67 -6.03 10.63
CA PRO A 220 -9.38 -6.69 10.79
C PRO A 220 -8.27 -5.66 10.58
N LEU A 221 -7.49 -5.43 11.64
CA LEU A 221 -6.46 -4.40 11.70
C LEU A 221 -5.10 -5.03 11.99
N ALA A 222 -4.07 -4.60 11.27
CA ALA A 222 -2.68 -4.90 11.59
C ALA A 222 -2.21 -4.01 12.76
N CYS A 223 -2.51 -4.43 14.00
CA CYS A 223 -2.13 -3.69 15.20
C CYS A 223 -2.18 -4.58 16.45
N ARG A 224 -1.58 -4.07 17.54
CA ARG A 224 -1.63 -4.70 18.86
C ARG A 224 -1.84 -3.65 19.94
N ARG A 225 -2.81 -3.84 20.82
CA ARG A 225 -3.00 -3.00 22.01
C ARG A 225 -1.86 -3.22 23.01
N ILE A 226 -1.39 -2.15 23.64
CA ILE A 226 -0.35 -2.17 24.66
C ILE A 226 -1.00 -2.33 26.04
N GLY A 227 -0.94 -3.54 26.59
CA GLY A 227 -1.58 -3.89 27.86
C GLY A 227 -3.09 -3.58 27.86
N ASP A 228 -3.61 -3.17 29.01
CA ASP A 228 -5.01 -2.71 29.17
C ASP A 228 -5.13 -1.18 28.97
N GLY A 229 -4.08 -0.56 28.42
CA GLY A 229 -3.98 0.89 28.25
C GLY A 229 -4.66 1.42 26.97
N PRO A 230 -4.69 2.76 26.83
CA PRO A 230 -5.32 3.40 25.68
C PRO A 230 -4.50 3.27 24.39
N TYR A 231 -3.22 2.90 24.49
CA TYR A 231 -2.29 2.91 23.38
C TYR A 231 -2.34 1.65 22.52
N VAL A 232 -2.20 1.84 21.22
CA VAL A 232 -2.13 0.80 20.20
C VAL A 232 -0.78 0.93 19.48
N ARG A 233 -0.09 -0.19 19.31
CA ARG A 233 1.01 -0.30 18.36
C ARG A 233 0.42 -0.68 17.00
N TRP A 234 0.38 0.29 16.10
CA TRP A 234 0.03 0.11 14.69
C TRP A 234 1.19 -0.56 13.97
N HIS A 235 0.87 -1.55 13.12
CA HIS A 235 1.89 -2.31 12.42
C HIS A 235 2.22 -1.70 11.06
N SER A 236 3.45 -1.88 10.61
CA SER A 236 3.96 -1.38 9.33
C SER A 236 4.98 -2.36 8.74
N ALA A 237 5.75 -1.93 7.73
CA ALA A 237 6.88 -2.69 7.21
C ALA A 237 7.88 -3.10 8.31
N GLU A 238 8.07 -2.27 9.35
CA GLU A 238 8.91 -2.59 10.53
C GLU A 238 8.52 -3.92 11.19
N ASN A 239 7.22 -4.20 11.31
CA ASN A 239 6.73 -5.44 11.89
C ASN A 239 7.10 -6.67 11.05
N ILE A 240 7.13 -6.53 9.73
CA ILE A 240 7.51 -7.61 8.81
C ILE A 240 9.01 -7.87 8.89
N TYR A 241 9.83 -6.81 8.91
CA TYR A 241 11.28 -6.94 9.07
C TYR A 241 11.61 -7.64 10.41
N GLY A 242 11.01 -7.15 11.50
CA GLY A 242 11.31 -7.61 12.85
C GLY A 242 12.60 -7.00 13.41
N LYS A 243 12.83 -7.22 14.70
CA LYS A 243 13.91 -6.58 15.49
C LYS A 243 15.33 -6.94 15.07
N ASP A 244 15.50 -8.06 14.39
CA ASP A 244 16.80 -8.68 14.07
C ASP A 244 17.24 -8.47 12.62
N PHE A 245 16.52 -7.63 11.87
CA PHE A 245 16.73 -7.49 10.43
C PHE A 245 17.83 -6.49 10.06
N PHE A 246 17.86 -5.34 10.74
CA PHE A 246 18.79 -4.25 10.45
C PHE A 246 20.06 -4.37 11.31
N VAL A 247 20.78 -5.48 11.18
CA VAL A 247 22.00 -5.78 11.94
C VAL A 247 23.22 -5.86 11.04
N LYS A 248 24.39 -5.45 11.57
CA LYS A 248 25.66 -5.51 10.80
C LYS A 248 26.10 -6.95 10.52
N THR A 249 25.92 -7.83 11.51
CA THR A 249 26.27 -9.24 11.42
C THR A 249 25.01 -10.06 11.64
N PRO A 250 24.51 -10.78 10.61
CA PRO A 250 23.29 -11.59 10.73
C PRO A 250 23.51 -12.78 11.67
N ALA A 251 22.41 -13.26 12.27
CA ALA A 251 22.43 -14.50 13.04
C ALA A 251 22.80 -15.71 12.15
N ASN A 252 23.29 -16.78 12.77
CA ASN A 252 23.75 -17.96 12.03
C ASN A 252 22.63 -18.54 11.15
N GLY A 253 22.92 -18.76 9.86
CA GLY A 253 21.94 -19.23 8.87
C GLY A 253 21.11 -18.14 8.17
N LYS A 254 21.11 -16.89 8.65
CA LYS A 254 20.49 -15.76 7.96
C LYS A 254 21.43 -15.15 6.91
N GLY A 255 20.84 -14.66 5.84
CA GLY A 255 21.53 -14.01 4.73
C GLY A 255 21.98 -12.59 5.05
N ILE A 256 22.82 -12.04 4.19
CA ILE A 256 23.25 -10.64 4.31
C ILE A 256 22.12 -9.74 3.78
N PHE A 257 21.65 -8.80 4.60
CA PHE A 257 20.70 -7.77 4.19
C PHE A 257 21.37 -6.39 4.14
N ARG A 258 21.10 -5.64 3.07
CA ARG A 258 21.51 -4.24 2.93
C ARG A 258 20.35 -3.40 2.43
N LEU A 259 20.02 -2.33 3.15
CA LEU A 259 19.08 -1.31 2.71
C LEU A 259 19.85 -0.05 2.33
N LEU A 260 19.73 0.37 1.07
CA LEU A 260 20.21 1.66 0.58
C LEU A 260 19.02 2.61 0.49
N HIS A 261 18.87 3.49 1.48
CA HIS A 261 17.88 4.56 1.44
C HIS A 261 18.39 5.73 0.59
N SER A 262 17.51 6.69 0.30
CA SER A 262 17.81 7.86 -0.56
C SER A 262 18.47 7.44 -1.89
N THR A 263 18.10 6.27 -2.40
CA THR A 263 18.70 5.60 -3.55
C THR A 263 17.61 5.22 -4.54
N ARG A 264 17.56 5.92 -5.67
CA ARG A 264 16.54 5.70 -6.70
C ARG A 264 16.91 4.50 -7.56
N CYS A 265 16.02 3.51 -7.67
CA CYS A 265 16.09 2.51 -8.74
C CYS A 265 15.67 3.17 -10.07
N THR A 266 16.61 3.35 -10.99
CA THR A 266 16.39 4.12 -12.22
C THR A 266 15.98 3.22 -13.38
N LYS A 267 16.72 2.13 -13.64
CA LYS A 267 16.56 1.34 -14.87
C LYS A 267 17.08 -0.08 -14.72
N LEU A 268 16.40 -1.04 -15.35
CA LEU A 268 16.83 -2.42 -15.49
C LEU A 268 17.46 -2.64 -16.88
N TYR A 269 18.51 -3.45 -16.93
CA TYR A 269 19.17 -3.83 -18.19
C TYR A 269 18.84 -5.27 -18.52
N GLU A 270 17.91 -5.46 -19.45
CA GLU A 270 17.48 -6.77 -19.95
C GLU A 270 18.34 -7.22 -21.14
N LYS A 271 18.69 -8.50 -21.16
CA LYS A 271 19.31 -9.16 -22.32
C LYS A 271 18.88 -10.62 -22.42
N GLY A 272 18.09 -10.96 -23.44
CA GLY A 272 17.76 -12.35 -23.75
C GLY A 272 16.75 -13.00 -22.80
N GLY A 273 15.83 -12.23 -22.23
CA GLY A 273 14.88 -12.63 -21.21
C GLY A 273 15.45 -12.62 -19.80
N GLU A 274 16.58 -11.96 -19.55
CA GLU A 274 17.26 -11.98 -18.25
C GLU A 274 17.79 -10.60 -17.90
N ILE A 275 17.50 -10.15 -16.69
CA ILE A 275 18.04 -8.90 -16.15
C ILE A 275 19.48 -9.12 -15.73
N GLN A 276 20.37 -8.30 -16.28
CA GLN A 276 21.81 -8.40 -16.09
C GLN A 276 22.29 -7.58 -14.91
N LEU A 277 21.70 -6.40 -14.73
CA LEU A 277 21.97 -5.46 -13.63
C LEU A 277 20.84 -4.43 -13.54
N VAL A 278 20.81 -3.72 -12.42
CA VAL A 278 19.97 -2.54 -12.20
C VAL A 278 20.84 -1.32 -12.00
N GLU A 279 20.47 -0.21 -12.62
CA GLU A 279 21.04 1.11 -12.38
C GLU A 279 20.29 1.82 -11.26
N VAL A 280 21.06 2.29 -10.30
CA VAL A 280 20.58 3.05 -9.15
C VAL A 280 21.30 4.39 -9.06
N ARG A 281 20.62 5.41 -8.54
CA ARG A 281 21.18 6.74 -8.30
C ARG A 281 21.17 7.07 -6.81
N SER A 282 22.33 7.37 -6.23
CA SER A 282 22.41 7.92 -4.87
C SER A 282 21.98 9.38 -4.89
N LEU A 283 20.84 9.70 -4.26
CA LEU A 283 20.28 11.05 -4.27
C LEU A 283 21.09 11.98 -3.37
N ILE A 284 21.58 11.50 -2.22
CA ILE A 284 22.44 12.28 -1.33
C ILE A 284 23.73 12.68 -2.04
N LYS A 285 24.37 11.75 -2.76
CA LYS A 285 25.57 12.05 -3.52
C LYS A 285 25.29 13.03 -4.66
N ALA A 286 24.15 12.87 -5.34
CA ALA A 286 23.73 13.74 -6.42
C ALA A 286 23.39 15.18 -5.97
N MET A 287 23.14 15.41 -4.68
CA MET A 287 22.94 16.76 -4.14
C MET A 287 24.23 17.59 -4.17
N ASP A 288 25.40 16.96 -4.11
CA ASP A 288 26.66 17.65 -4.36
C ASP A 288 26.93 17.70 -5.87
N LYS A 289 26.80 18.89 -6.46
CA LYS A 289 27.05 19.13 -7.89
C LYS A 289 28.43 18.64 -8.35
N LYS A 290 29.43 18.57 -7.47
CA LYS A 290 30.76 18.03 -7.81
C LYS A 290 30.74 16.51 -8.03
N ASN A 291 29.76 15.82 -7.46
CA ASN A 291 29.62 14.37 -7.49
C ASN A 291 28.44 13.90 -8.35
N GLU A 292 27.73 14.81 -9.02
CA GLU A 292 26.48 14.52 -9.74
C GLU A 292 26.66 13.49 -10.86
N GLU A 293 27.75 13.59 -11.62
CA GLU A 293 28.12 12.65 -12.68
C GLU A 293 28.59 11.29 -12.14
N ASP A 294 29.00 11.24 -10.86
CA ASP A 294 29.52 10.06 -10.18
C ASP A 294 28.51 9.46 -9.17
N SER A 295 27.22 9.76 -9.36
CA SER A 295 26.13 9.36 -8.46
C SER A 295 25.31 8.16 -8.93
N ASP A 296 25.52 7.72 -10.17
CA ASP A 296 24.87 6.53 -10.73
C ASP A 296 25.77 5.30 -10.56
N PHE A 297 25.15 4.18 -10.23
CA PHE A 297 25.82 2.92 -9.94
C PHE A 297 25.02 1.73 -10.48
N ALA A 298 25.71 0.63 -10.74
CA ALA A 298 25.12 -0.66 -11.08
C ALA A 298 25.08 -1.54 -9.82
N ILE A 299 23.97 -2.25 -9.63
CA ILE A 299 23.85 -3.36 -8.69
C ILE A 299 23.55 -4.63 -9.48
N LYS A 300 24.29 -5.69 -9.18
CA LYS A 300 24.12 -6.99 -9.81
C LYS A 300 23.49 -7.98 -8.84
N ALA A 301 22.44 -8.67 -9.28
CA ALA A 301 21.80 -9.75 -8.54
C ALA A 301 21.42 -10.91 -9.46
N ARG A 302 21.15 -12.09 -8.87
CA ARG A 302 20.59 -13.24 -9.60
C ARG A 302 19.11 -13.03 -9.91
N VAL A 303 18.36 -12.43 -8.99
CA VAL A 303 16.93 -12.13 -9.11
C VAL A 303 16.64 -10.66 -8.79
N TYR A 304 15.68 -10.07 -9.49
CA TYR A 304 15.27 -8.66 -9.32
C TYR A 304 13.77 -8.59 -9.01
N VAL A 305 13.42 -7.93 -7.91
CA VAL A 305 12.04 -7.70 -7.48
C VAL A 305 11.75 -6.19 -7.48
N ILE A 306 10.75 -5.76 -8.22
CA ILE A 306 10.33 -4.34 -8.26
C ILE A 306 9.03 -4.19 -7.48
N ALA A 307 9.14 -3.68 -6.25
CA ALA A 307 8.08 -3.51 -5.27
C ALA A 307 7.89 -2.02 -4.87
N ALA A 308 7.95 -1.12 -5.86
CA ALA A 308 7.93 0.33 -5.68
C ALA A 308 6.50 0.94 -5.64
N GLY A 309 5.46 0.11 -5.53
CA GLY A 309 4.05 0.56 -5.53
C GLY A 309 3.42 0.61 -6.92
N ALA A 310 2.10 0.84 -6.97
CA ALA A 310 1.31 0.67 -8.19
C ALA A 310 1.61 1.70 -9.29
N VAL A 311 2.21 2.86 -8.95
CA VAL A 311 2.65 3.86 -9.93
C VAL A 311 4.13 3.68 -10.29
N ALA A 312 5.01 3.58 -9.29
CA ALA A 312 6.45 3.61 -9.56
C ALA A 312 7.02 2.27 -10.05
N THR A 313 6.40 1.12 -9.74
CA THR A 313 6.82 -0.15 -10.34
C THR A 313 6.68 -0.11 -11.88
N PRO A 314 5.51 0.20 -12.46
CA PRO A 314 5.42 0.34 -13.92
C PRO A 314 6.25 1.51 -14.46
N GLN A 315 6.51 2.57 -13.68
CA GLN A 315 7.42 3.66 -14.08
C GLN A 315 8.86 3.17 -14.30
N ILE A 316 9.40 2.36 -13.39
CA ILE A 316 10.74 1.76 -13.48
C ILE A 316 10.80 0.82 -14.70
N LEU A 317 9.78 -0.02 -14.88
CA LEU A 317 9.70 -0.93 -16.04
C LEU A 317 9.60 -0.17 -17.36
N ALA A 318 8.82 0.92 -17.41
CA ALA A 318 8.68 1.77 -18.59
C ALA A 318 10.01 2.46 -18.94
N ASN A 319 10.72 3.01 -17.95
CA ASN A 319 12.05 3.58 -18.14
C ASN A 319 13.10 2.52 -18.58
N SER A 320 12.79 1.25 -18.34
CA SER A 320 13.55 0.07 -18.76
C SER A 320 13.12 -0.49 -20.12
N GLU A 321 12.30 0.23 -20.88
CA GLU A 321 11.81 -0.13 -22.22
C GLU A 321 10.89 -1.37 -22.27
N PHE A 322 10.28 -1.78 -21.14
CA PHE A 322 9.34 -2.91 -21.16
C PHE A 322 8.02 -2.57 -21.85
N GLY A 323 7.55 -1.32 -21.74
CA GLY A 323 6.28 -0.85 -22.28
C GLY A 323 5.82 0.45 -21.62
N GLY A 324 4.63 0.94 -21.96
CA GLY A 324 3.97 2.03 -21.24
C GLY A 324 4.53 3.45 -21.48
N LEU A 325 5.60 3.63 -22.25
CA LEU A 325 6.08 4.96 -22.63
C LEU A 325 5.21 5.57 -23.74
N ARG A 326 4.91 6.87 -23.67
CA ARG A 326 4.09 7.57 -24.66
C ARG A 326 4.61 7.40 -26.09
N ARG A 327 5.92 7.51 -26.29
CA ARG A 327 6.57 7.33 -27.60
C ARG A 327 6.35 5.93 -28.21
N GLN A 328 6.06 4.92 -27.40
CA GLN A 328 5.79 3.56 -27.86
C GLN A 328 4.34 3.38 -28.33
N GLU A 329 3.43 4.28 -27.96
CA GLU A 329 2.04 4.26 -28.45
C GLU A 329 1.90 4.96 -29.82
N THR A 330 2.61 6.07 -30.02
CA THR A 330 2.46 6.91 -31.22
C THR A 330 3.22 6.39 -32.44
N ALA A 331 4.27 5.59 -32.26
CA ALA A 331 5.23 5.29 -33.32
C ALA A 331 4.96 3.99 -34.09
N GLY A 332 3.80 3.34 -33.94
CA GLY A 332 3.54 2.03 -34.55
C GLY A 332 4.62 1.00 -34.19
N THR A 333 5.19 1.14 -32.99
CA THR A 333 6.44 0.48 -32.58
C THR A 333 6.21 -1.02 -32.56
N LYS A 334 6.78 -1.72 -33.54
CA LYS A 334 6.84 -3.18 -33.52
C LYS A 334 7.81 -3.57 -32.39
N ASN A 335 7.36 -4.44 -31.48
CA ASN A 335 8.13 -5.08 -30.40
C ASN A 335 8.17 -4.36 -29.03
N VAL A 336 7.02 -4.03 -28.45
CA VAL A 336 6.93 -3.73 -26.99
C VAL A 336 6.97 -5.05 -26.22
N LEU A 337 7.84 -5.17 -25.20
CA LEU A 337 8.03 -6.42 -24.45
C LEU A 337 6.77 -6.82 -23.66
N ILE A 338 6.12 -5.83 -23.03
CA ILE A 338 4.92 -5.98 -22.20
C ILE A 338 3.88 -4.92 -22.63
N PRO A 339 3.06 -5.20 -23.66
CA PRO A 339 2.10 -4.23 -24.21
C PRO A 339 0.98 -3.79 -23.25
N SER A 340 0.76 -4.57 -22.19
CA SER A 340 -0.25 -4.40 -21.14
C SER A 340 0.25 -3.57 -19.95
N LEU A 341 1.55 -3.22 -19.89
CA LEU A 341 2.14 -2.49 -18.77
C LEU A 341 1.43 -1.15 -18.58
N GLY A 342 0.94 -0.90 -17.36
CA GLY A 342 0.21 0.31 -17.00
C GLY A 342 -1.23 0.35 -17.50
N LYS A 343 -1.75 -0.67 -18.19
CA LYS A 343 -3.15 -0.74 -18.65
C LYS A 343 -4.03 -1.52 -17.69
N TYR A 344 -5.35 -1.42 -17.86
CA TYR A 344 -6.36 -2.08 -17.01
C TYR A 344 -6.27 -1.66 -15.54
N ILE A 345 -5.85 -0.41 -15.28
CA ILE A 345 -5.79 0.08 -13.91
C ILE A 345 -7.20 0.16 -13.32
N THR A 346 -7.27 -0.08 -12.02
CA THR A 346 -8.50 0.02 -11.23
C THR A 346 -8.26 0.97 -10.07
N GLU A 347 -9.25 1.81 -9.76
CA GLU A 347 -9.27 2.59 -8.52
C GLU A 347 -10.72 2.65 -8.00
N GLN A 348 -10.85 2.65 -6.68
CA GLN A 348 -12.11 2.55 -5.97
C GLN A 348 -12.78 3.93 -5.88
N PRO A 349 -14.03 4.09 -6.35
CA PRO A 349 -14.83 5.23 -5.93
C PRO A 349 -15.02 5.14 -4.42
N MET A 350 -14.78 6.24 -3.72
CA MET A 350 -14.89 6.32 -2.27
C MET A 350 -15.98 7.32 -1.90
N ALA A 351 -17.00 6.86 -1.16
CA ALA A 351 -17.97 7.71 -0.50
C ALA A 351 -17.55 7.96 0.95
N PHE A 352 -17.76 9.18 1.42
CA PHE A 352 -17.40 9.60 2.77
C PHE A 352 -18.47 10.49 3.40
N CYS A 353 -18.70 10.30 4.70
CA CYS A 353 -19.30 11.29 5.57
C CYS A 353 -18.82 11.11 7.01
N GLN A 354 -19.13 12.09 7.85
CA GLN A 354 -19.05 11.94 9.31
C GLN A 354 -20.43 12.13 9.92
N ILE A 355 -20.68 11.42 11.00
CA ILE A 355 -21.88 11.59 11.82
C ILE A 355 -21.52 11.99 13.24
N VAL A 356 -22.49 12.60 13.92
CA VAL A 356 -22.54 12.76 15.38
C VAL A 356 -23.52 11.73 15.90
N LEU A 357 -23.07 10.87 16.83
CA LEU A 357 -23.88 9.81 17.44
C LEU A 357 -25.20 10.34 18.03
N ARG A 358 -26.25 9.51 18.01
CA ARG A 358 -27.56 9.91 18.54
C ARG A 358 -27.49 10.13 20.05
N GLN A 359 -28.32 11.04 20.56
CA GLN A 359 -28.41 11.29 21.99
C GLN A 359 -28.84 10.06 22.79
N VAL A 360 -29.72 9.21 22.24
CA VAL A 360 -30.17 7.96 22.89
C VAL A 360 -29.02 6.97 23.12
N ASP A 361 -27.97 7.02 22.30
CA ASP A 361 -26.79 6.17 22.44
C ASP A 361 -25.89 6.60 23.60
N GLN A 362 -26.18 7.74 24.23
CA GLN A 362 -25.43 8.36 25.32
C GLN A 362 -26.15 8.29 26.67
N VAL A 363 -27.33 7.66 26.76
CA VAL A 363 -28.15 7.63 27.99
C VAL A 363 -28.25 6.21 28.55
N ASP A 364 -27.67 5.97 29.73
CA ASP A 364 -27.67 4.66 30.43
C ASP A 364 -29.06 4.10 30.77
N LYS A 365 -30.10 4.94 30.77
CA LYS A 365 -31.44 4.53 31.21
C LYS A 365 -32.47 5.32 30.44
N SER A 366 -33.36 4.64 29.71
CA SER A 366 -34.66 5.24 29.41
C SER A 366 -35.41 5.53 30.72
N GLU A 367 -36.51 6.29 30.64
CA GLU A 367 -37.35 6.65 31.80
C GLU A 367 -37.76 5.44 32.69
N ASP A 368 -37.69 4.22 32.15
CA ASP A 368 -37.97 2.93 32.81
C ASP A 368 -36.75 2.27 33.51
N GLY A 369 -35.58 2.90 33.52
CA GLY A 369 -34.39 2.43 34.22
C GLY A 369 -33.54 1.38 33.48
N LYS A 370 -33.84 1.07 32.22
CA LYS A 370 -33.14 0.06 31.40
C LYS A 370 -32.23 0.70 30.35
N ASP A 371 -31.07 0.09 30.12
CA ASP A 371 -30.18 0.40 29.00
C ASP A 371 -30.87 0.04 27.68
N LYS A 372 -30.88 0.95 26.70
CA LYS A 372 -31.40 0.71 25.35
C LYS A 372 -30.35 1.00 24.29
N ASP A 373 -30.41 0.32 23.14
CA ASP A 373 -29.61 0.65 21.94
C ASP A 373 -30.26 1.77 21.11
N ALA A 374 -29.58 2.17 20.03
CA ALA A 374 -30.04 3.17 19.04
C ALA A 374 -31.44 2.89 18.45
N ASN A 375 -31.89 1.64 18.54
CA ASN A 375 -33.16 1.15 18.00
C ASN A 375 -34.23 0.97 19.11
N GLY A 376 -33.92 1.32 20.36
CA GLY A 376 -34.82 1.20 21.50
C GLY A 376 -34.90 -0.20 22.12
N ASN A 377 -34.05 -1.15 21.71
CA ASN A 377 -34.01 -2.49 22.28
C ASN A 377 -33.29 -2.46 23.63
N VAL A 378 -33.79 -3.20 24.61
CA VAL A 378 -33.10 -3.34 25.91
C VAL A 378 -31.81 -4.13 25.73
N VAL A 379 -30.68 -3.56 26.18
CA VAL A 379 -29.35 -4.19 26.09
C VAL A 379 -28.77 -4.39 27.47
N VAL A 380 -28.14 -5.54 27.72
CA VAL A 380 -27.37 -5.78 28.94
C VAL A 380 -25.91 -5.42 28.69
N ARG A 381 -25.41 -4.40 29.38
CA ARG A 381 -24.01 -3.97 29.26
C ARG A 381 -23.09 -4.85 30.12
N PRO A 382 -21.87 -5.17 29.66
CA PRO A 382 -20.94 -6.01 30.41
C PRO A 382 -20.37 -5.26 31.64
N PRO A 383 -19.91 -5.97 32.69
CA PRO A 383 -19.44 -5.32 33.92
C PRO A 383 -18.32 -4.29 33.73
N TRP A 384 -17.39 -4.53 32.80
CA TRP A 384 -16.31 -3.59 32.49
C TRP A 384 -16.84 -2.25 31.97
N TRP A 385 -17.94 -2.27 31.22
CA TRP A 385 -18.59 -1.08 30.67
C TRP A 385 -19.23 -0.24 31.75
N THR A 386 -20.07 -0.88 32.57
CA THR A 386 -20.78 -0.18 33.65
C THR A 386 -19.77 0.43 34.62
N LYS A 387 -18.69 -0.30 34.93
CA LYS A 387 -17.58 0.22 35.72
C LYS A 387 -16.90 1.41 35.03
N ALA A 388 -16.58 1.29 33.75
CA ALA A 388 -15.94 2.33 32.94
C ALA A 388 -16.73 3.66 32.95
N VAL A 389 -18.05 3.58 32.76
CA VAL A 389 -18.95 4.73 32.78
C VAL A 389 -19.05 5.33 34.17
N ALA A 390 -19.22 4.50 35.21
CA ALA A 390 -19.32 4.96 36.59
C ALA A 390 -18.03 5.66 37.06
N ASP A 391 -16.87 5.12 36.73
CA ASP A 391 -15.57 5.72 37.03
C ASP A 391 -15.42 7.10 36.36
N HIS A 392 -15.84 7.22 35.09
CA HIS A 392 -15.80 8.49 34.34
C HIS A 392 -16.73 9.54 34.96
N GLN A 393 -17.99 9.18 35.23
CA GLN A 393 -18.97 10.07 35.86
C GLN A 393 -18.50 10.57 37.24
N LYS A 394 -17.84 9.70 38.02
CA LYS A 394 -17.28 10.08 39.32
C LYS A 394 -16.12 11.07 39.17
N ALA A 395 -15.25 10.87 38.18
CA ALA A 395 -14.09 11.73 37.94
C ALA A 395 -14.45 13.06 37.27
N PHE A 396 -15.48 13.07 36.42
CA PHE A 396 -15.91 14.21 35.60
C PHE A 396 -17.43 14.46 35.76
N PRO A 397 -17.90 14.87 36.95
CA PRO A 397 -19.34 14.98 37.24
C PRO A 397 -20.08 16.04 36.41
N ASN A 398 -19.34 16.98 35.81
CA ASN A 398 -19.89 18.04 34.95
C ASN A 398 -19.81 17.72 33.45
N ASP A 399 -19.19 16.59 33.07
CA ASP A 399 -19.11 16.18 31.66
C ASP A 399 -20.45 15.54 31.24
N PRO A 400 -21.18 16.13 30.28
CA PRO A 400 -22.45 15.58 29.83
C PRO A 400 -22.30 14.28 29.02
N ILE A 401 -21.10 13.98 28.51
CA ILE A 401 -20.80 12.76 27.76
C ILE A 401 -20.27 11.71 28.73
N LYS A 402 -20.93 10.55 28.75
CA LYS A 402 -20.68 9.49 29.73
C LYS A 402 -19.56 8.52 29.31
N MET A 403 -19.00 8.69 28.12
CA MET A 403 -17.87 7.91 27.60
C MET A 403 -16.54 8.51 28.07
N ARG A 404 -15.54 7.66 28.34
CA ARG A 404 -14.23 8.07 28.87
C ARG A 404 -13.55 9.13 28.00
N VAL A 405 -13.14 10.24 28.62
CA VAL A 405 -12.51 11.40 27.94
C VAL A 405 -11.05 11.17 27.55
N ILE A 406 -10.59 11.86 26.50
CA ILE A 406 -9.18 11.92 26.06
C ILE A 406 -8.30 12.47 27.20
N GLY A 407 -7.14 11.85 27.42
CA GLY A 407 -6.19 12.25 28.49
C GLY A 407 -6.46 11.61 29.85
N SER A 408 -7.58 10.92 30.04
CA SER A 408 -7.79 10.01 31.16
C SER A 408 -6.88 8.77 31.00
N PRO A 409 -6.39 8.14 32.10
CA PRO A 409 -5.74 6.82 32.04
C PRO A 409 -6.62 5.73 31.40
N TYR A 410 -7.90 6.03 31.17
CA TYR A 410 -8.91 5.13 30.65
C TYR A 410 -9.59 5.64 29.37
N GLN A 411 -8.95 6.46 28.53
CA GLN A 411 -9.53 6.98 27.27
C GLN A 411 -10.26 5.90 26.46
N ASP A 412 -11.50 6.18 26.02
CA ASP A 412 -12.27 5.23 25.22
C ASP A 412 -11.67 5.12 23.81
N PRO A 413 -11.30 3.92 23.32
CA PRO A 413 -10.82 3.78 21.95
C PRO A 413 -11.93 4.01 20.91
N GLU A 414 -11.55 4.30 19.67
CA GLU A 414 -12.44 4.57 18.55
C GLU A 414 -13.27 3.34 18.10
N PRO A 415 -14.40 3.55 17.41
CA PRO A 415 -15.07 2.46 16.71
C PRO A 415 -14.18 1.94 15.57
N GLN A 416 -14.25 0.63 15.33
CA GLN A 416 -13.51 -0.08 14.28
C GLN A 416 -14.39 -1.20 13.73
N VAL A 417 -15.47 -0.81 13.04
CA VAL A 417 -16.50 -1.72 12.53
C VAL A 417 -16.42 -1.79 11.01
N ASN A 418 -16.66 -2.96 10.43
CA ASN A 418 -16.84 -3.11 8.99
C ASN A 418 -18.10 -3.86 8.63
N ILE A 419 -18.61 -3.56 7.44
CA ILE A 419 -19.57 -4.38 6.72
C ILE A 419 -18.81 -4.96 5.53
N PRO A 420 -18.55 -6.29 5.52
CA PRO A 420 -17.80 -6.92 4.45
C PRO A 420 -18.51 -6.82 3.11
N VAL A 421 -17.72 -6.90 2.05
CA VAL A 421 -18.19 -7.08 0.69
C VAL A 421 -19.05 -8.35 0.57
N SER A 422 -20.14 -8.28 -0.17
CA SER A 422 -20.92 -9.45 -0.62
C SER A 422 -21.28 -9.34 -2.10
N LYS A 423 -21.95 -10.35 -2.66
CA LYS A 423 -22.46 -10.29 -4.04
C LYS A 423 -23.55 -9.23 -4.19
N GLU A 424 -24.40 -9.11 -3.17
CA GLU A 424 -25.52 -8.19 -3.10
C GLU A 424 -25.07 -6.76 -2.82
N PHE A 425 -24.00 -6.61 -2.03
CA PHE A 425 -23.41 -5.33 -1.63
C PHE A 425 -21.93 -5.32 -2.01
N PRO A 426 -21.61 -5.06 -3.30
CA PRO A 426 -20.26 -5.12 -3.84
C PRO A 426 -19.44 -3.87 -3.50
N TRP A 427 -19.41 -3.51 -2.22
CA TRP A 427 -18.59 -2.44 -1.65
C TRP A 427 -18.15 -2.81 -0.24
N HIS A 428 -16.99 -2.29 0.16
CA HIS A 428 -16.44 -2.46 1.50
C HIS A 428 -16.82 -1.24 2.33
N ALA A 429 -17.27 -1.44 3.56
CA ALA A 429 -17.60 -0.35 4.47
C ALA A 429 -16.68 -0.35 5.69
N GLN A 430 -16.07 0.79 5.98
CA GLN A 430 -15.38 1.07 7.23
C GLN A 430 -16.20 2.12 8.01
N ILE A 431 -16.64 1.76 9.21
CA ILE A 431 -17.32 2.64 10.15
C ILE A 431 -16.44 2.76 11.38
N HIS A 432 -15.70 3.86 11.46
CA HIS A 432 -14.56 3.98 12.37
C HIS A 432 -14.22 5.42 12.73
N ARG A 433 -13.08 5.64 13.38
CA ARG A 433 -12.37 6.93 13.33
C ARG A 433 -10.93 6.64 12.96
N ASP A 434 -10.41 7.35 11.97
CA ASP A 434 -8.98 7.31 11.69
C ASP A 434 -8.52 8.65 11.14
N ALA A 435 -7.23 8.94 11.37
CA ALA A 435 -6.59 10.07 10.75
C ALA A 435 -6.36 9.76 9.26
N PHE A 436 -6.79 10.67 8.39
CA PHE A 436 -6.49 10.65 6.97
C PHE A 436 -6.26 12.08 6.47
N SER A 437 -5.88 12.29 5.21
CA SER A 437 -5.65 13.63 4.65
C SER A 437 -6.87 14.58 4.63
N TYR A 438 -8.02 14.14 5.14
CA TYR A 438 -9.29 14.88 5.24
C TYR A 438 -10.07 14.44 6.49
N GLY A 439 -11.14 15.16 6.82
CA GLY A 439 -12.11 14.75 7.85
C GLY A 439 -11.74 15.12 9.28
N GLU A 440 -11.00 16.21 9.49
CA GLU A 440 -10.79 16.76 10.84
C GLU A 440 -12.16 17.11 11.46
N ALA A 441 -12.43 16.59 12.66
CA ALA A 441 -13.72 16.75 13.33
C ALA A 441 -14.02 18.21 13.72
N GLY A 442 -13.01 19.07 13.76
CA GLY A 442 -13.09 20.46 14.20
C GLY A 442 -13.35 20.60 15.72
N PRO A 443 -13.12 21.78 16.31
CA PRO A 443 -13.17 21.96 17.77
C PRO A 443 -14.59 22.10 18.34
N LEU A 444 -15.62 22.21 17.48
CA LEU A 444 -16.98 22.58 17.90
C LEU A 444 -17.86 21.38 18.29
N VAL A 445 -17.41 20.15 18.02
CA VAL A 445 -18.09 18.91 18.41
C VAL A 445 -17.10 18.02 19.14
N ASP A 446 -17.53 17.40 20.24
CA ASP A 446 -16.69 16.49 21.00
C ASP A 446 -16.31 15.27 20.15
N ALA A 447 -15.01 15.01 20.00
CA ALA A 447 -14.48 13.93 19.17
C ALA A 447 -14.97 12.53 19.56
N ARG A 448 -15.45 12.33 20.80
CA ARG A 448 -16.06 11.06 21.23
C ARG A 448 -17.34 10.76 20.46
N LEU A 449 -18.07 11.77 20.00
CA LEU A 449 -19.34 11.62 19.31
C LEU A 449 -19.20 11.43 17.80
N VAL A 450 -18.02 11.72 17.25
CA VAL A 450 -17.80 11.73 15.80
C VAL A 450 -17.39 10.34 15.31
N VAL A 451 -18.05 9.87 14.25
CA VAL A 451 -17.76 8.61 13.57
C VAL A 451 -17.65 8.85 12.06
N ASP A 452 -16.62 8.30 11.44
CA ASP A 452 -16.37 8.33 10.01
C ASP A 452 -17.03 7.12 9.34
N LEU A 453 -17.67 7.35 8.20
CA LEU A 453 -18.12 6.30 7.30
C LEU A 453 -17.33 6.45 6.00
N ARG A 454 -16.59 5.40 5.63
CA ARG A 454 -15.87 5.28 4.35
C ARG A 454 -16.36 4.04 3.62
N PHE A 455 -16.98 4.23 2.48
CA PHE A 455 -17.48 3.14 1.63
C PHE A 455 -16.69 3.12 0.33
N PHE A 456 -16.16 1.96 -0.02
CA PHE A 456 -15.25 1.75 -1.15
C PHE A 456 -15.93 0.86 -2.18
N GLY A 457 -16.09 1.35 -3.41
CA GLY A 457 -16.72 0.62 -4.50
C GLY A 457 -15.72 -0.08 -5.40
N MET A 458 -16.23 -0.88 -6.33
CA MET A 458 -15.42 -1.63 -7.30
C MET A 458 -15.44 -0.97 -8.68
N GLN A 459 -14.33 -1.06 -9.40
CA GLN A 459 -14.24 -0.69 -10.81
C GLN A 459 -13.52 -1.79 -11.61
N HIS A 460 -14.00 -2.04 -12.82
CA HIS A 460 -13.36 -2.98 -13.72
C HIS A 460 -12.14 -2.33 -14.39
N GLY A 461 -11.06 -3.10 -14.51
CA GLY A 461 -9.93 -2.71 -15.32
C GLY A 461 -10.29 -2.88 -16.79
N VAL A 462 -10.17 -1.81 -17.57
CA VAL A 462 -10.34 -1.80 -19.03
C VAL A 462 -9.06 -1.26 -19.68
N PRO A 463 -8.70 -1.67 -20.91
CA PRO A 463 -7.42 -1.27 -21.53
C PRO A 463 -7.23 0.24 -21.64
N GLU A 464 -8.32 0.99 -21.78
CA GLU A 464 -8.36 2.45 -21.89
C GLU A 464 -7.97 3.12 -20.57
N ASN A 465 -8.30 2.49 -19.44
CA ASN A 465 -7.89 2.94 -18.12
C ASN A 465 -6.42 2.55 -17.91
N ARG A 466 -5.54 3.55 -17.86
CA ARG A 466 -4.09 3.33 -17.90
C ARG A 466 -3.25 4.46 -17.30
N ILE A 467 -2.00 4.12 -17.01
CA ILE A 467 -0.90 5.04 -16.74
C ILE A 467 0.01 5.04 -17.96
N ILE A 468 0.25 6.22 -18.53
CA ILE A 468 1.23 6.44 -19.60
C ILE A 468 2.41 7.21 -19.00
N PHE A 469 3.61 6.82 -19.37
CA PHE A 469 4.83 7.48 -18.93
C PHE A 469 5.40 8.38 -20.03
N GLU A 470 5.63 9.64 -19.69
CA GLU A 470 5.99 10.71 -20.63
C GLU A 470 7.48 10.74 -20.96
N ASP A 471 7.81 11.40 -22.08
CA ASP A 471 9.21 11.62 -22.49
C ASP A 471 9.92 12.68 -21.64
N TYR A 472 9.19 13.50 -20.88
CA TYR A 472 9.73 14.41 -19.87
C TYR A 472 9.65 13.81 -18.46
N ARG A 473 10.22 14.49 -17.47
CA ARG A 473 10.52 13.90 -16.17
C ARG A 473 9.70 14.48 -15.02
N ASP A 474 9.46 13.63 -14.02
CA ASP A 474 8.98 14.03 -12.70
C ASP A 474 10.09 14.70 -11.87
N THR A 475 9.78 15.10 -10.64
CA THR A 475 10.70 15.76 -9.72
C THR A 475 11.90 14.90 -9.31
N TYR A 476 11.85 13.59 -9.55
CA TYR A 476 12.93 12.65 -9.28
C TYR A 476 13.61 12.19 -10.56
N GLY A 477 13.45 12.87 -11.70
CA GLY A 477 14.14 12.54 -12.93
C GLY A 477 13.69 11.24 -13.60
N MET A 478 12.53 10.69 -13.23
CA MET A 478 11.90 9.53 -13.86
C MET A 478 10.81 9.97 -14.85
N PRO A 479 10.42 9.16 -15.86
CA PRO A 479 9.32 9.51 -16.77
C PRO A 479 8.04 9.94 -16.01
N GLN A 480 7.52 11.14 -16.30
CA GLN A 480 6.31 11.65 -15.65
C GLN A 480 5.14 10.69 -15.90
N ALA A 481 4.38 10.34 -14.85
CA ALA A 481 3.17 9.54 -14.99
C ALA A 481 1.97 10.42 -15.38
N THR A 482 1.19 9.95 -16.34
CA THR A 482 -0.06 10.56 -16.79
C THR A 482 -1.16 9.52 -16.74
N PHE A 483 -2.28 9.83 -16.08
CA PHE A 483 -3.45 8.97 -16.05
C PHE A 483 -4.36 9.23 -17.24
N HIS A 484 -4.94 8.16 -17.76
CA HIS A 484 -6.22 8.20 -18.45
C HIS A 484 -7.13 7.24 -17.69
N TYR A 485 -8.09 7.79 -16.96
CA TYR A 485 -8.98 7.01 -16.11
C TYR A 485 -10.38 7.58 -16.13
N LEU A 486 -11.33 6.74 -16.54
CA LEU A 486 -12.76 7.01 -16.41
C LEU A 486 -13.43 5.80 -15.75
N PRO A 487 -14.25 6.00 -14.71
CA PRO A 487 -15.08 4.93 -14.17
C PRO A 487 -15.95 4.31 -15.27
N THR A 488 -16.08 2.98 -15.27
CA THR A 488 -16.86 2.30 -16.31
C THR A 488 -18.37 2.44 -16.06
N PRO A 489 -19.20 2.58 -17.10
CA PRO A 489 -20.66 2.69 -16.94
C PRO A 489 -21.29 1.50 -16.20
N ASP A 490 -20.74 0.29 -16.39
CA ASP A 490 -21.27 -0.97 -15.84
C ASP A 490 -21.34 -0.99 -14.31
N ARG A 491 -20.52 -0.18 -13.63
CA ARG A 491 -20.48 -0.08 -12.16
C ARG A 491 -21.01 1.27 -11.64
N ALA A 492 -21.46 2.16 -12.52
CA ALA A 492 -21.96 3.49 -12.13
C ALA A 492 -23.17 3.39 -11.18
N LYS A 493 -24.13 2.49 -11.48
CA LYS A 493 -25.27 2.25 -10.60
C LYS A 493 -24.82 1.81 -9.19
N GLN A 494 -23.84 0.91 -9.11
CA GLN A 494 -23.37 0.39 -7.83
C GLN A 494 -22.65 1.46 -7.01
N ALA A 495 -21.95 2.42 -7.64
CA ALA A 495 -21.40 3.56 -6.91
C ALA A 495 -22.51 4.42 -6.28
N SER A 496 -23.60 4.67 -7.00
CA SER A 496 -24.77 5.38 -6.44
C SER A 496 -25.47 4.58 -5.33
N ASP A 497 -25.67 3.28 -5.53
CA ASP A 497 -26.26 2.40 -4.52
C ASP A 497 -25.40 2.34 -3.24
N MET A 498 -24.07 2.36 -3.38
CA MET A 498 -23.12 2.44 -2.28
C MET A 498 -23.26 3.74 -1.49
N MET A 499 -23.42 4.89 -2.17
CA MET A 499 -23.70 6.17 -1.51
C MET A 499 -25.01 6.12 -0.72
N GLU A 500 -26.06 5.52 -1.29
CA GLU A 500 -27.33 5.33 -0.61
C GLU A 500 -27.20 4.41 0.63
N ASP A 501 -26.46 3.30 0.52
CA ASP A 501 -26.19 2.38 1.64
C ASP A 501 -25.39 3.06 2.76
N MET A 502 -24.40 3.90 2.41
CA MET A 502 -23.67 4.73 3.38
C MET A 502 -24.60 5.69 4.11
N MET A 503 -25.50 6.37 3.39
CA MET A 503 -26.50 7.27 4.01
C MET A 503 -27.45 6.50 4.93
N LYS A 504 -27.85 5.26 4.59
CA LYS A 504 -28.64 4.40 5.48
C LYS A 504 -27.88 4.05 6.75
N ALA A 505 -26.60 3.67 6.63
CA ALA A 505 -25.75 3.39 7.79
C ALA A 505 -25.58 4.64 8.68
N ALA A 506 -25.35 5.80 8.06
CA ALA A 506 -25.27 7.08 8.76
C ALA A 506 -26.56 7.37 9.54
N HIS A 507 -27.73 7.24 8.90
CA HIS A 507 -29.01 7.49 9.55
C HIS A 507 -29.29 6.54 10.71
N VAL A 508 -28.85 5.28 10.65
CA VAL A 508 -28.93 4.35 11.79
C VAL A 508 -28.13 4.87 12.99
N LEU A 509 -26.95 5.43 12.75
CA LEU A 509 -25.97 5.79 13.78
C LEU A 509 -26.12 7.22 14.32
N GLY A 510 -26.61 8.17 13.53
CA GLY A 510 -26.56 9.59 13.91
C GLY A 510 -27.01 10.57 12.83
N GLY A 511 -26.74 11.85 13.08
CA GLY A 511 -26.94 12.94 12.11
C GLY A 511 -25.61 13.37 11.50
N TYR A 512 -25.61 13.89 10.27
CA TYR A 512 -24.38 14.34 9.60
C TYR A 512 -23.69 15.47 10.37
N LEU A 513 -22.37 15.39 10.49
CA LEU A 513 -21.55 16.50 10.98
C LEU A 513 -21.49 17.59 9.89
N PRO A 514 -21.91 18.85 10.15
CA PRO A 514 -21.81 19.92 9.17
C PRO A 514 -20.37 20.12 8.67
N GLY A 515 -20.19 20.17 7.35
CA GLY A 515 -18.88 20.19 6.70
C GLY A 515 -18.42 18.81 6.19
N SER A 516 -18.98 17.74 6.74
CA SER A 516 -18.66 16.35 6.38
C SER A 516 -19.91 15.58 5.92
N ASN A 517 -20.78 16.24 5.15
CA ASN A 517 -21.95 15.63 4.52
C ASN A 517 -21.53 14.53 3.52
N PRO A 518 -22.45 13.58 3.18
CA PRO A 518 -22.21 12.56 2.18
C PRO A 518 -21.69 13.12 0.86
N GLN A 519 -20.52 12.63 0.44
CA GLN A 519 -19.86 13.05 -0.79
C GLN A 519 -18.99 11.94 -1.36
N PHE A 520 -18.78 11.97 -2.68
CA PHE A 520 -17.69 11.21 -3.29
C PHE A 520 -16.38 11.98 -3.12
N MET A 521 -15.34 11.25 -2.76
CA MET A 521 -13.99 11.79 -2.65
C MET A 521 -13.34 11.89 -4.03
N THR A 522 -12.35 12.77 -4.16
CA THR A 522 -11.59 12.93 -5.40
C THR A 522 -11.01 11.57 -5.85
N PRO A 523 -11.12 11.20 -7.15
CA PRO A 523 -10.56 9.94 -7.66
C PRO A 523 -9.06 9.79 -7.34
N GLY A 524 -8.67 8.59 -6.91
CA GLY A 524 -7.30 8.29 -6.43
C GLY A 524 -7.08 8.52 -4.94
N LEU A 525 -7.98 9.20 -4.22
CA LEU A 525 -7.78 9.48 -2.79
C LEU A 525 -7.88 8.24 -1.90
N ALA A 526 -8.45 7.14 -2.40
CA ALA A 526 -8.44 5.85 -1.71
C ALA A 526 -7.03 5.23 -1.66
N LEU A 527 -6.14 5.59 -2.59
CA LEU A 527 -4.78 5.06 -2.72
C LEU A 527 -4.76 3.53 -2.84
N HIS A 528 -5.77 2.98 -3.50
CA HIS A 528 -5.96 1.54 -3.68
C HIS A 528 -5.76 1.11 -5.15
N LEU A 529 -5.11 1.94 -5.95
CA LEU A 529 -4.74 1.69 -7.34
C LEU A 529 -4.23 0.25 -7.56
N GLY A 530 -4.98 -0.50 -8.37
CA GLY A 530 -4.69 -1.86 -8.79
C GLY A 530 -4.44 -1.98 -10.30
N GLY A 531 -4.15 -3.19 -10.77
CA GLY A 531 -4.12 -3.53 -12.21
C GLY A 531 -2.90 -3.07 -13.02
N SER A 532 -2.12 -2.07 -12.56
CA SER A 532 -1.05 -1.46 -13.36
C SER A 532 0.12 -2.40 -13.77
N ILE A 533 0.25 -3.52 -13.07
CA ILE A 533 1.20 -4.61 -13.34
C ILE A 533 0.50 -5.98 -13.15
N ARG A 534 -0.75 -6.07 -13.62
CA ARG A 534 -1.67 -7.18 -13.30
C ARG A 534 -1.12 -8.56 -13.62
N LEU A 535 -1.43 -9.53 -12.75
CA LEU A 535 -1.10 -10.94 -12.96
C LEU A 535 -2.13 -11.61 -13.86
N GLY A 536 -1.75 -12.72 -14.49
CA GLY A 536 -2.70 -13.64 -15.08
C GLY A 536 -2.12 -14.99 -15.45
N HIS A 537 -2.93 -15.76 -16.17
CA HIS A 537 -2.55 -17.07 -16.70
C HIS A 537 -1.84 -16.92 -18.05
N GLU A 538 -1.17 -17.98 -18.52
CA GLU A 538 -0.44 -17.96 -19.80
C GLU A 538 -1.34 -17.56 -20.98
N GLY A 539 -2.62 -17.97 -20.97
CA GLY A 539 -3.61 -17.58 -21.98
C GLY A 539 -3.98 -16.09 -21.98
N GLU A 540 -3.62 -15.35 -20.93
CA GLU A 540 -3.93 -13.93 -20.72
C GLU A 540 -2.68 -13.05 -20.84
N LYS A 541 -1.55 -13.62 -21.31
CA LYS A 541 -0.25 -12.96 -21.39
C LYS A 541 -0.24 -11.65 -22.17
N SER A 542 -1.09 -11.51 -23.19
CA SER A 542 -1.23 -10.25 -23.96
C SER A 542 -1.89 -9.12 -23.17
N GLU A 543 -2.60 -9.44 -22.09
CA GLU A 543 -3.39 -8.49 -21.27
C GLU A 543 -2.83 -8.32 -19.86
N THR A 544 -1.73 -8.99 -19.54
CA THR A 544 -1.15 -9.06 -18.19
C THR A 544 0.35 -8.85 -18.23
N VAL A 545 0.97 -8.53 -17.10
CA VAL A 545 2.40 -8.20 -17.00
C VAL A 545 3.23 -9.37 -16.48
N ALA A 546 2.64 -10.18 -15.60
CA ALA A 546 3.31 -11.29 -14.94
C ALA A 546 2.38 -12.48 -14.71
N ASP A 547 2.96 -13.65 -14.40
CA ASP A 547 2.22 -14.82 -13.96
C ASP A 547 1.76 -14.72 -12.49
N TYR A 548 0.98 -15.67 -11.98
CA TYR A 548 0.56 -15.71 -10.57
C TYR A 548 1.69 -16.03 -9.56
N ASN A 549 2.93 -16.24 -10.00
CA ASN A 549 4.11 -16.22 -9.14
C ASN A 549 4.81 -14.84 -9.17
N SER A 550 4.13 -13.86 -9.79
CA SER A 550 4.59 -12.49 -10.01
C SER A 550 5.85 -12.36 -10.87
N ARG A 551 6.19 -13.39 -11.66
CA ARG A 551 7.31 -13.34 -12.60
C ARG A 551 6.86 -12.66 -13.89
N VAL A 552 7.60 -11.62 -14.31
CA VAL A 552 7.28 -10.85 -15.51
C VAL A 552 7.38 -11.74 -16.74
N TRP A 553 6.39 -11.65 -17.63
CA TRP A 553 6.35 -12.44 -18.86
C TRP A 553 7.62 -12.25 -19.69
N ASN A 554 8.06 -13.34 -20.34
CA ASN A 554 9.27 -13.35 -21.17
C ASN A 554 10.57 -13.03 -20.42
N THR A 555 10.57 -13.08 -19.09
CA THR A 555 11.76 -12.96 -18.26
C THR A 555 11.97 -14.20 -17.39
N LYS A 556 13.23 -14.45 -17.00
CA LYS A 556 13.61 -15.56 -16.12
C LYS A 556 13.69 -15.15 -14.66
N ASN A 557 14.17 -13.93 -14.40
CA ASN A 557 14.61 -13.49 -13.08
C ASN A 557 14.07 -12.11 -12.67
N LEU A 558 13.01 -11.61 -13.31
CA LEU A 558 12.34 -10.36 -12.95
C LEU A 558 10.95 -10.63 -12.35
N TYR A 559 10.70 -10.04 -11.20
CA TYR A 559 9.44 -10.13 -10.47
C TYR A 559 8.92 -8.74 -10.16
N VAL A 560 7.60 -8.57 -10.12
CA VAL A 560 6.93 -7.31 -9.79
C VAL A 560 5.98 -7.52 -8.62
N ALA A 561 5.79 -6.51 -7.77
CA ALA A 561 4.96 -6.65 -6.60
C ALA A 561 4.26 -5.35 -6.18
N GLY A 562 3.14 -5.48 -5.48
CA GLY A 562 2.33 -4.36 -5.00
C GLY A 562 0.85 -4.51 -5.36
N ASN A 563 0.05 -3.49 -5.07
CA ASN A 563 -1.40 -3.49 -5.37
C ASN A 563 -1.68 -3.62 -6.88
N GLY A 564 -0.77 -3.09 -7.71
CA GLY A 564 -0.87 -3.16 -9.17
C GLY A 564 -0.91 -4.58 -9.73
N THR A 565 -0.53 -5.60 -8.95
CA THR A 565 -0.58 -7.01 -9.39
C THR A 565 -2.01 -7.56 -9.36
N ILE A 566 -2.92 -6.98 -8.59
CA ILE A 566 -4.30 -7.47 -8.45
C ILE A 566 -5.05 -7.24 -9.78
N PRO A 567 -5.50 -8.30 -10.49
CA PRO A 567 -6.07 -8.19 -11.83
C PRO A 567 -7.59 -8.00 -11.86
N THR A 568 -8.25 -8.11 -10.72
CA THR A 568 -9.71 -8.09 -10.55
C THR A 568 -10.22 -6.71 -10.11
N ALA A 569 -11.53 -6.51 -10.22
CA ALA A 569 -12.21 -5.42 -9.53
C ALA A 569 -12.33 -5.76 -8.03
N PHE A 570 -11.95 -4.87 -7.14
CA PHE A 570 -12.02 -5.07 -5.70
C PHE A 570 -12.37 -3.78 -4.96
N ALA A 571 -12.98 -3.92 -3.79
CA ALA A 571 -13.38 -2.88 -2.86
C ALA A 571 -12.67 -3.00 -1.51
N GLY A 572 -12.31 -4.22 -1.08
CA GLY A 572 -11.50 -4.43 0.12
C GLY A 572 -10.13 -3.76 0.02
N ASN A 573 -9.54 -3.37 1.17
CA ASN A 573 -8.18 -2.82 1.18
C ASN A 573 -7.16 -3.87 0.66
N PRO A 574 -6.31 -3.53 -0.33
CA PRO A 574 -5.58 -4.52 -1.13
C PRO A 574 -4.31 -5.08 -0.48
N THR A 575 -3.75 -4.40 0.53
CA THR A 575 -2.39 -4.68 1.01
C THR A 575 -2.21 -6.12 1.47
N LEU A 576 -3.19 -6.70 2.17
CA LEU A 576 -3.09 -8.09 2.64
C LEU A 576 -3.01 -9.07 1.47
N THR A 577 -3.79 -8.85 0.41
CA THR A 577 -3.73 -9.65 -0.83
C THR A 577 -2.40 -9.48 -1.56
N SER A 578 -1.85 -8.26 -1.59
CA SER A 578 -0.52 -8.04 -2.16
C SER A 578 0.59 -8.75 -1.36
N ILE A 579 0.47 -8.84 -0.03
CA ILE A 579 1.36 -9.66 0.80
C ILE A 579 1.20 -11.14 0.44
N CYS A 580 -0.03 -11.64 0.22
CA CYS A 580 -0.25 -13.02 -0.25
C CYS A 580 0.52 -13.32 -1.55
N PHE A 581 0.45 -12.42 -2.54
CA PHE A 581 1.22 -12.59 -3.78
C PHE A 581 2.73 -12.52 -3.56
N ALA A 582 3.20 -11.62 -2.69
CA ALA A 582 4.62 -11.51 -2.33
C ALA A 582 5.14 -12.79 -1.65
N ILE A 583 4.37 -13.37 -0.73
CA ILE A 583 4.67 -14.66 -0.11
C ILE A 583 4.81 -15.71 -1.21
N ARG A 584 3.76 -15.91 -2.02
CA ARG A 584 3.79 -16.91 -3.10
C ARG A 584 4.99 -16.73 -4.04
N SER A 585 5.28 -15.49 -4.43
CA SER A 585 6.39 -15.14 -5.31
C SER A 585 7.75 -15.43 -4.68
N ALA A 586 7.93 -15.19 -3.38
CA ALA A 586 9.17 -15.50 -2.67
C ALA A 586 9.50 -17.02 -2.68
N SER A 587 8.50 -17.92 -2.74
CA SER A 587 8.78 -19.36 -2.97
C SER A 587 9.35 -19.56 -4.33
N ALA A 588 8.71 -18.98 -5.34
CA ALA A 588 9.10 -19.22 -6.72
C ALA A 588 10.55 -18.75 -6.92
N ILE A 589 10.94 -17.66 -6.26
CA ILE A 589 12.33 -17.19 -6.19
C ILE A 589 13.24 -18.19 -5.48
N HIS A 590 12.84 -18.70 -4.31
CA HIS A 590 13.60 -19.73 -3.58
C HIS A 590 13.81 -21.02 -4.40
N ASP A 591 12.76 -21.52 -5.03
CA ASP A 591 12.79 -22.72 -5.89
C ASP A 591 13.68 -22.49 -7.12
N TYR A 592 13.59 -21.29 -7.72
CA TYR A 592 14.46 -20.87 -8.81
C TYR A 592 15.94 -20.83 -8.37
N LEU A 593 16.24 -20.25 -7.21
CA LEU A 593 17.61 -20.13 -6.68
C LEU A 593 18.20 -21.48 -6.23
N LYS A 594 17.37 -22.46 -5.87
CA LYS A 594 17.77 -23.84 -5.52
C LYS A 594 17.99 -24.77 -6.71
N SER A 595 17.39 -24.49 -7.86
CA SER A 595 17.38 -25.42 -8.99
C SER A 595 18.80 -25.73 -9.51
N PRO A 596 19.16 -27.02 -9.72
CA PRO A 596 20.48 -27.42 -10.22
C PRO A 596 20.68 -26.93 -11.65
N GLY A 597 21.55 -25.95 -11.82
CA GLY A 597 21.70 -25.11 -13.02
C GLY A 597 22.03 -23.66 -12.69
N HIS A 598 21.71 -23.23 -11.46
CA HIS A 598 22.11 -21.93 -10.91
C HIS A 598 23.07 -22.03 -9.70
N VAL A 599 23.61 -23.22 -9.43
CA VAL A 599 24.81 -23.38 -8.61
C VAL A 599 25.99 -22.91 -9.44
N ASN A 600 26.46 -21.68 -9.22
CA ASN A 600 27.70 -21.25 -9.85
C ASN A 600 28.88 -21.98 -9.18
N VAL A 601 29.69 -22.60 -10.03
CA VAL A 601 31.14 -22.66 -9.80
C VAL A 601 31.62 -21.19 -9.71
N PRO A 602 32.18 -20.74 -8.56
CA PRO A 602 32.68 -19.38 -8.45
C PRO A 602 34.01 -19.28 -9.20
N GLY A 603 34.02 -18.50 -10.28
CA GLY A 603 35.26 -17.87 -10.74
C GLY A 603 35.42 -16.55 -9.97
N PRO A 604 36.57 -16.26 -9.33
CA PRO A 604 36.80 -14.98 -8.69
C PRO A 604 36.73 -13.86 -9.74
N TYR A 605 35.90 -12.84 -9.50
CA TYR A 605 35.88 -11.63 -10.33
C TYR A 605 36.94 -10.66 -9.79
N LEU A 606 37.95 -10.36 -10.62
CA LEU A 606 38.97 -9.38 -10.31
C LEU A 606 38.41 -7.96 -10.58
N PRO A 607 38.47 -7.02 -9.62
CA PRO A 607 38.10 -5.64 -9.86
C PRO A 607 39.13 -4.99 -10.78
N THR A 608 38.73 -4.54 -11.97
CA THR A 608 39.61 -3.70 -12.79
C THR A 608 39.26 -2.23 -12.59
N ALA A 609 40.11 -1.53 -11.84
CA ALA A 609 40.26 -0.09 -11.92
C ALA A 609 41.50 0.24 -12.76
N SER A 610 41.28 0.74 -13.98
CA SER A 610 41.86 2.00 -14.47
C SER A 610 41.20 2.33 -15.81
N ALA A 611 40.85 3.60 -15.98
CA ALA A 611 40.18 4.14 -17.15
C ALA A 611 41.13 4.19 -18.37
N GLU A 612 40.64 3.84 -19.57
CA GLU A 612 40.71 4.65 -20.80
C GLU A 612 40.15 3.91 -22.03
N LYS A 613 39.27 4.63 -22.76
CA LYS A 613 38.87 4.62 -24.20
C LYS A 613 38.95 3.31 -25.01
N TYR A 614 37.89 2.97 -25.77
CA TYR A 614 37.82 2.88 -27.25
C TYR A 614 36.47 2.29 -27.75
N ARG A 615 36.11 2.62 -29.01
CA ARG A 615 34.79 2.53 -29.68
C ARG A 615 34.38 1.14 -30.23
N THR A 616 33.06 0.87 -30.19
CA THR A 616 32.08 0.10 -31.06
C THR A 616 32.54 -0.81 -32.22
N PRO A 617 31.65 -1.64 -32.85
CA PRO A 617 30.50 -2.46 -32.39
C PRO A 617 30.52 -3.90 -32.99
N GLN A 618 29.69 -4.87 -32.55
CA GLN A 618 29.33 -6.02 -33.40
C GLN A 618 28.04 -6.78 -33.00
N GLU A 619 27.48 -7.43 -34.03
CA GLU A 619 26.08 -7.79 -34.29
C GLU A 619 25.50 -8.95 -33.47
N PHE A 620 24.16 -8.94 -33.33
CA PHE A 620 23.37 -9.99 -32.69
C PHE A 620 23.00 -11.10 -33.69
N LYS A 621 23.17 -12.37 -33.28
CA LYS A 621 22.56 -13.53 -33.93
C LYS A 621 21.50 -14.21 -33.05
N VAL A 622 20.62 -14.90 -33.76
CA VAL A 622 19.28 -15.42 -33.47
C VAL A 622 19.15 -16.19 -32.14
N ARG A 623 18.03 -15.95 -31.44
CA ARG A 623 17.59 -16.62 -30.21
C ARG A 623 17.11 -18.05 -30.52
N GLU A 624 17.64 -19.03 -29.80
CA GLU A 624 17.03 -20.36 -29.69
C GLU A 624 15.92 -20.36 -28.63
N THR A 625 14.82 -21.03 -28.95
CA THR A 625 13.66 -21.27 -28.08
C THR A 625 14.01 -22.28 -26.98
N VAL A 626 13.85 -21.88 -25.72
CA VAL A 626 13.97 -22.77 -24.55
C VAL A 626 12.57 -23.15 -24.07
N GLN A 627 12.34 -24.45 -23.87
CA GLN A 627 11.12 -25.01 -23.31
C GLN A 627 10.97 -24.70 -21.81
N ASP A 628 9.73 -24.41 -21.42
CA ASP A 628 9.26 -23.99 -20.10
C ASP A 628 9.20 -25.16 -19.09
N PRO A 629 9.90 -25.10 -17.93
CA PRO A 629 9.71 -26.04 -16.85
C PRO A 629 8.56 -25.58 -15.95
N THR A 630 7.42 -26.28 -16.05
CA THR A 630 6.27 -26.12 -15.16
C THR A 630 6.64 -26.43 -13.71
N ILE A 631 6.81 -25.38 -12.89
CA ILE A 631 7.09 -25.47 -11.45
C ILE A 631 5.78 -25.79 -10.70
N LYS A 632 5.75 -26.92 -9.98
CA LYS A 632 4.73 -27.23 -8.98
C LYS A 632 5.25 -26.82 -7.60
N ALA A 633 4.70 -25.75 -7.03
CA ALA A 633 4.96 -25.37 -5.64
C ALA A 633 4.37 -26.43 -4.69
N THR A 634 5.15 -26.89 -3.70
CA THR A 634 4.65 -27.79 -2.65
C THR A 634 4.17 -26.99 -1.44
N THR A 635 3.00 -27.38 -0.93
CA THR A 635 2.07 -26.48 -0.24
C THR A 635 2.18 -26.48 1.29
N ASP A 636 3.08 -27.28 1.88
CA ASP A 636 3.09 -27.53 3.33
C ASP A 636 4.29 -26.90 4.07
N GLU A 637 5.31 -26.41 3.36
CA GLU A 637 6.47 -25.78 4.00
C GLU A 637 6.16 -24.37 4.53
N TRP A 638 5.28 -23.63 3.85
CA TRP A 638 4.90 -22.25 4.19
C TRP A 638 4.41 -22.03 5.61
N LEU A 639 3.59 -22.94 6.13
CA LEU A 639 2.99 -22.81 7.45
C LEU A 639 3.93 -23.24 8.58
N LYS A 640 4.99 -23.99 8.30
CA LYS A 640 6.05 -24.28 9.28
C LYS A 640 6.95 -23.05 9.49
N TRP A 641 7.23 -22.31 8.42
CA TRP A 641 8.12 -21.13 8.43
C TRP A 641 7.58 -19.91 9.19
N VAL A 642 6.26 -19.85 9.37
CA VAL A 642 5.56 -18.81 10.11
C VAL A 642 5.32 -19.24 11.58
N LYS A 643 5.63 -20.50 11.92
CA LYS A 643 5.29 -21.10 13.22
C LYS A 643 6.50 -21.39 14.12
N ASP A 644 7.72 -21.12 13.68
CA ASP A 644 8.88 -21.30 14.55
C ASP A 644 8.93 -20.15 15.58
N ASP A 645 8.80 -20.58 16.83
CA ASP A 645 8.68 -19.88 18.10
C ASP A 645 7.33 -19.20 18.42
N ASP A 646 6.66 -19.76 19.43
CA ASP A 646 5.52 -19.19 20.15
C ASP A 646 5.84 -17.76 20.63
N PRO A 647 5.34 -16.70 19.96
CA PRO A 647 5.65 -15.32 20.32
C PRO A 647 4.74 -14.80 21.45
N HIS A 648 3.79 -15.61 21.95
CA HIS A 648 2.93 -15.17 23.05
C HIS A 648 3.65 -15.14 24.40
N VAL A 649 4.86 -15.71 24.50
CA VAL A 649 5.66 -15.71 25.73
C VAL A 649 6.88 -14.78 25.61
N THR A 650 7.61 -14.78 24.49
CA THR A 650 8.83 -13.94 24.32
C THR A 650 8.56 -12.46 24.00
N LEU A 651 7.36 -12.08 23.58
CA LEU A 651 6.92 -10.67 23.55
C LEU A 651 6.25 -10.22 24.85
N ARG A 652 5.92 -11.18 25.75
CA ARG A 652 5.35 -10.90 27.07
C ARG A 652 6.43 -10.55 28.09
N ASP A 653 7.63 -11.12 27.95
CA ASP A 653 8.77 -10.90 28.85
C ASP A 653 9.76 -9.81 28.38
N LEU A 654 9.44 -9.07 27.31
CA LEU A 654 10.25 -7.93 26.83
C LEU A 654 9.72 -6.56 27.28
N SER A 655 8.73 -6.51 28.18
CA SER A 655 8.41 -5.26 28.89
C SER A 655 9.53 -4.82 29.85
N ASP A 656 10.44 -5.72 30.23
CA ASP A 656 11.29 -5.52 31.40
C ASP A 656 12.81 -5.54 31.15
N SER A 657 13.33 -5.69 29.92
CA SER A 657 14.81 -5.75 29.74
C SER A 657 15.46 -5.19 28.46
N VAL A 658 14.82 -4.26 27.74
CA VAL A 658 15.49 -3.51 26.65
C VAL A 658 15.33 -1.98 26.77
N PHE A 659 14.71 -1.50 27.86
CA PHE A 659 14.59 -0.07 28.15
C PHE A 659 15.02 0.26 29.58
N ALA A 660 16.23 -0.20 29.95
CA ALA A 660 17.06 0.39 30.99
C ALA A 660 18.34 0.94 30.34
#